data_AF-A0A3D1TKS9-F1
#
_entry.id   AF-A0A3D1TKS9-F1
#
_cell.length_a   1.000
_cell.length_b   1.000
_cell.length_c   1.000
_cell.angle_alpha   90.00
_cell.angle_beta   90.00
_cell.angle_gamma   90.00
#
_symmetry.space_group_name_H-M   'P 1'
#
loop_
_entity.id
_entity.type
_entity.pdbx_description
1 polymer ?
#
loop_
_entity_poly.entity_id
_entity_poly.type
_entity_poly.pdbx_seq_one_letter_code
_entity_poly.pdbx_strand_id
1 'polypeptide(L)'
;ARAKLRNSAEREMAAIRTRYDEQIQRLSAVFDRFKTLKPGDMEGDVDLWREMEDRYGDYFEGCMGAEAIKKRLQDFDLEAASKQLREEIDTGTGQRKARALKRLKVVNAFLTTGNKPEAMVLDVIPVIPPDLRPMVQLDGGRFATSDLNDLYRRVINRNNRLKRLIELGAPEIMLNNEKRMLQEAVDSLFDNGRRGRPVTGASNRPLKSLSDMLKGKQGRFRQNLLGKRVDYSGRSVIVVGPSLRMHQCGLPKPMALELFKPFVIKRLVDQGFAQNMKSAKRLVDRADSEVWGVLEEVISEHPVLLNRAPTLHRLGIQAFEPILVEGKAIHLPPLACAAFNADFDGDQMAVHLPLSAEAQAEARSLMMASDNILKPADGHTVTMPSQDMILGLYYLTTVIDGAKGQGRVFSSLEEAEMALDKHEIDMQAKVLIRLPQDFVLPKDWEPGEVKVVDPEPGSPDVVKEERFHDGSVLFATSYGRILFNGTLPVDYPFVNEQAPKKRLSKIVDDIATRYSTAQVAVTLDALKDLGFTRAPWSGVSFAFSDVIQPPELDEYIEKYEGEADKVNENYEIGMLTEEERRQELVDLWTKCTSEVSEAVEEHFDSKNNLAIIVQSGARGNMMQINQIAGMRGLVANPKGEIIPRPVKSNYRKGLSVLEYFISQHGARKGLADTALRTAESGYLTRRLVDVSQDVIVREEDCGTKRGLTMKVGERDAEGNLHLVKAADGGPYSRLLAADVIDPADGETVLYKAGDALSMDVLNDLVAHGVEEVKARSVLTCESKRGVCAKCYGWSLATNKLVDVGEAVGIVAAQSIGEPGTQLTLRSFHSGGVASASDITQGLPRVTELFEARTPKGEAPIAEFAGVVKVEDTERGRQVTLKPDDDSVEPIVYPVTRRAPMLVKDGDHVEAGTQLIEGSVDPKKILRILGPRAAQVNIVEEVHTVYRSQGVDIHDKHIEVIVHQMLRRITVIDSGDTDLLPGELVDKARFKAANMEAVKNGGKPAAGRPELMGITKASLATDSWLSAASFQETTRVLTEAALNQKVDDLKGLKENVIIGKLIPAGTGLARYRNATVEPDKAIRDTIYPNFGLGGEGTDSSFGDTDLSDVDFSNIDFGDLKLGDDFNPDDFLDDNGGQTDLGDTL
;
A
#
# COMPACT_ATOMS: atom_id res chain seq x y z
N ALA A 1 -71.40 -64.68 -8.13
CA ALA A 1 -70.32 -65.33 -8.92
C ALA A 1 -70.13 -64.67 -10.30
N ARG A 2 -71.14 -64.65 -11.19
CA ARG A 2 -71.05 -64.03 -12.54
C ARG A 2 -70.58 -62.56 -12.57
N ALA A 3 -71.06 -61.71 -11.66
CA ALA A 3 -70.64 -60.30 -11.60
C ALA A 3 -69.17 -60.10 -11.18
N LYS A 4 -68.64 -60.95 -10.28
CA LYS A 4 -67.21 -60.94 -9.91
C LYS A 4 -66.31 -61.34 -11.07
N LEU A 5 -66.74 -62.33 -11.87
CA LEU A 5 -65.99 -62.84 -13.02
C LEU A 5 -65.95 -61.80 -14.17
N ARG A 6 -67.05 -61.08 -14.38
CA ARG A 6 -67.11 -59.96 -15.33
C ARG A 6 -66.23 -58.78 -14.92
N ASN A 7 -66.27 -58.36 -13.65
CA ASN A 7 -65.41 -57.27 -13.17
C ASN A 7 -63.91 -57.66 -13.19
N SER A 8 -63.59 -58.94 -13.01
CA SER A 8 -62.22 -59.46 -13.17
C SER A 8 -61.75 -59.39 -14.62
N ALA A 9 -62.59 -59.83 -15.56
CA ALA A 9 -62.29 -59.77 -16.99
C ALA A 9 -62.22 -58.33 -17.52
N GLU A 10 -63.06 -57.41 -17.01
CA GLU A 10 -63.00 -55.98 -17.34
C GLU A 10 -61.73 -55.32 -16.78
N ARG A 11 -61.26 -55.72 -15.58
CA ARG A 11 -59.96 -55.28 -15.04
C ARG A 11 -58.78 -55.84 -15.84
N GLU A 12 -58.83 -57.10 -16.24
CA GLU A 12 -57.79 -57.70 -17.10
C GLU A 12 -57.76 -57.04 -18.48
N MET A 13 -58.92 -56.80 -19.11
CA MET A 13 -58.99 -56.03 -20.37
C MET A 13 -58.48 -54.61 -20.21
N ALA A 14 -58.81 -53.92 -19.12
CA ALA A 14 -58.30 -52.58 -18.84
C ALA A 14 -56.77 -52.61 -18.66
N ALA A 15 -56.23 -53.56 -17.89
CA ALA A 15 -54.80 -53.71 -17.69
C ALA A 15 -54.05 -54.05 -19.00
N ILE A 16 -54.63 -54.89 -19.86
CA ILE A 16 -54.09 -55.20 -21.19
C ILE A 16 -54.10 -53.94 -22.06
N ARG A 17 -55.19 -53.18 -22.06
CA ARG A 17 -55.32 -51.95 -22.83
C ARG A 17 -54.31 -50.90 -22.39
N THR A 18 -54.16 -50.68 -21.08
CA THR A 18 -53.15 -49.77 -20.51
C THR A 18 -51.74 -50.20 -20.91
N ARG A 19 -51.42 -51.51 -20.86
CA ARG A 19 -50.10 -52.01 -21.30
C ARG A 19 -49.83 -51.73 -22.78
N TYR A 20 -50.82 -51.92 -23.65
CA TYR A 20 -50.65 -51.60 -25.08
C TYR A 20 -50.60 -50.10 -25.34
N ASP A 21 -51.38 -49.29 -24.63
CA ASP A 21 -51.33 -47.83 -24.73
C ASP A 21 -49.96 -47.30 -24.28
N GLU A 22 -49.37 -47.85 -23.21
CA GLU A 22 -48.00 -47.56 -22.76
C GLU A 22 -46.96 -47.96 -23.81
N GLN A 23 -47.10 -49.13 -24.45
CA GLN A 23 -46.24 -49.54 -25.55
C GLN A 23 -46.35 -48.61 -26.78
N ILE A 24 -47.56 -48.20 -27.14
CA ILE A 24 -47.79 -47.28 -28.26
C ILE A 24 -47.17 -45.91 -27.95
N GLN A 25 -47.34 -45.41 -26.73
CA GLN A 25 -46.70 -44.16 -26.30
C GLN A 25 -45.18 -44.27 -26.35
N ARG A 26 -44.61 -45.38 -25.87
CA ARG A 26 -43.16 -45.64 -25.92
C ARG A 26 -42.64 -45.61 -27.36
N LEU A 27 -43.27 -46.35 -28.26
CA LEU A 27 -42.90 -46.41 -29.67
C LEU A 27 -43.04 -45.06 -30.38
N SER A 28 -44.10 -44.31 -30.07
CA SER A 28 -44.30 -42.96 -30.60
C SER A 28 -43.19 -42.02 -30.12
N ALA A 29 -42.83 -42.08 -28.83
CA ALA A 29 -41.75 -41.30 -28.27
C ALA A 29 -40.39 -41.62 -28.91
N VAL A 30 -40.07 -42.90 -29.12
CA VAL A 30 -38.85 -43.34 -29.82
C VAL A 30 -38.80 -42.75 -31.24
N PHE A 31 -39.90 -42.86 -31.99
CA PHE A 31 -39.97 -42.37 -33.37
C PHE A 31 -39.90 -40.84 -33.46
N ASP A 32 -40.63 -40.12 -32.60
CA ASP A 32 -40.62 -38.66 -32.55
C ASP A 32 -39.24 -38.12 -32.16
N ARG A 33 -38.55 -38.81 -31.24
CA ARG A 33 -37.20 -38.42 -30.84
C ARG A 33 -36.19 -38.66 -31.96
N PHE A 34 -36.24 -39.82 -32.61
CA PHE A 34 -35.41 -40.10 -33.78
C PHE A 34 -35.60 -39.05 -34.90
N LYS A 35 -36.85 -38.67 -35.17
CA LYS A 35 -37.16 -37.68 -36.21
C LYS A 35 -36.62 -36.27 -35.92
N THR A 36 -36.48 -35.92 -34.64
CA THR A 36 -36.01 -34.61 -34.19
C THR A 36 -34.53 -34.57 -33.84
N LEU A 37 -33.82 -35.70 -33.98
CA LEU A 37 -32.44 -35.87 -33.55
C LEU A 37 -31.51 -34.90 -34.28
N LYS A 38 -30.67 -34.20 -33.51
CA LYS A 38 -29.63 -33.30 -34.04
C LYS A 38 -28.28 -33.61 -33.40
N PRO A 39 -27.16 -33.35 -34.11
CA PRO A 39 -25.83 -33.46 -33.52
C PRO A 39 -25.69 -32.59 -32.27
N GLY A 40 -25.39 -33.20 -31.12
CA GLY A 40 -25.26 -32.54 -29.82
C GLY A 40 -26.49 -32.63 -28.92
N ASP A 41 -27.56 -33.27 -29.37
CA ASP A 41 -28.68 -33.63 -28.50
C ASP A 41 -28.24 -34.63 -27.42
N MET A 42 -28.67 -34.40 -26.19
CA MET A 42 -28.47 -35.33 -25.07
C MET A 42 -29.76 -36.11 -24.83
N GLU A 43 -29.63 -37.41 -24.58
CA GLU A 43 -30.75 -38.28 -24.19
C GLU A 43 -30.54 -38.81 -22.78
N GLY A 44 -31.56 -38.62 -21.93
CA GLY A 44 -31.48 -38.97 -20.50
C GLY A 44 -32.15 -40.30 -20.17
N ASP A 45 -33.09 -40.76 -21.00
CA ASP A 45 -33.76 -42.05 -20.83
C ASP A 45 -32.94 -43.18 -21.48
N VAL A 46 -32.32 -44.00 -20.64
CA VAL A 46 -31.46 -45.12 -21.05
C VAL A 46 -32.23 -46.19 -21.83
N ASP A 47 -33.48 -46.43 -21.45
CA ASP A 47 -34.33 -47.43 -22.08
C ASP A 47 -34.82 -46.92 -23.45
N LEU A 48 -35.10 -45.62 -23.56
CA LEU A 48 -35.40 -44.96 -24.84
C LEU A 48 -34.18 -45.00 -25.78
N TRP A 49 -32.98 -44.68 -25.26
CA TRP A 49 -31.72 -44.76 -26.00
C TRP A 49 -31.48 -46.16 -26.56
N ARG A 50 -31.64 -47.20 -25.73
CA ARG A 50 -31.51 -48.60 -26.17
C ARG A 50 -32.50 -48.97 -27.26
N GLU A 51 -33.78 -48.62 -27.10
CA GLU A 51 -34.79 -48.90 -28.13
C GLU A 51 -34.52 -48.14 -29.44
N MET A 52 -33.95 -46.92 -29.35
CA MET A 52 -33.51 -46.17 -30.52
C MET A 52 -32.30 -46.82 -31.20
N GLU A 53 -31.31 -47.28 -30.43
CA GLU A 53 -30.10 -47.93 -30.92
C GLU A 53 -30.44 -49.29 -31.57
N ASP A 54 -31.30 -50.09 -30.94
CA ASP A 54 -31.75 -51.40 -31.45
C ASP A 54 -32.52 -51.27 -32.78
N ARG A 55 -33.26 -50.17 -32.99
CA ARG A 55 -34.13 -49.98 -34.18
C ARG A 55 -33.49 -49.14 -35.28
N TYR A 56 -32.73 -48.12 -34.91
CA TYR A 56 -32.24 -47.06 -35.81
C TYR A 56 -30.74 -46.78 -35.64
N GLY A 57 -29.98 -47.65 -34.96
CA GLY A 57 -28.55 -47.48 -34.70
C GLY A 57 -27.67 -47.33 -35.95
N ASP A 58 -28.14 -47.77 -37.12
CA ASP A 58 -27.42 -47.56 -38.38
C ASP A 58 -27.43 -46.09 -38.86
N TYR A 59 -28.35 -45.26 -38.36
CA TYR A 59 -28.58 -43.90 -38.83
C TYR A 59 -27.95 -42.81 -37.97
N PHE A 60 -27.59 -43.13 -36.73
CA PHE A 60 -26.97 -42.19 -35.80
C PHE A 60 -25.88 -42.91 -35.00
N GLU A 61 -24.81 -42.19 -34.70
CA GLU A 61 -23.80 -42.65 -33.76
C GLU A 61 -23.94 -41.83 -32.49
N GLY A 62 -24.06 -42.49 -31.34
CA GLY A 62 -23.88 -41.80 -30.07
C GLY A 62 -22.87 -42.51 -29.19
N CYS A 63 -22.32 -41.72 -28.29
CA CYS A 63 -21.27 -42.11 -27.38
C CYS A 63 -21.61 -41.56 -26.01
N MET A 64 -21.03 -42.15 -24.97
CA MET A 64 -21.21 -41.68 -23.60
C MET A 64 -19.88 -41.20 -22.98
N GLY A 65 -19.98 -40.26 -22.05
CA GLY A 65 -18.85 -39.78 -21.26
C GLY A 65 -17.86 -38.90 -22.04
N ALA A 66 -16.59 -38.92 -21.64
CA ALA A 66 -15.55 -38.07 -22.20
C ALA A 66 -15.23 -38.37 -23.68
N GLU A 67 -15.47 -39.62 -24.11
CA GLU A 67 -15.27 -40.06 -25.50
C GLU A 67 -16.23 -39.34 -26.47
N ALA A 68 -17.49 -39.16 -26.04
CA ALA A 68 -18.49 -38.41 -26.81
C ALA A 68 -18.08 -36.95 -27.01
N ILE A 69 -17.53 -36.32 -25.96
CA ILE A 69 -17.03 -34.94 -26.02
C ILE A 69 -15.84 -34.87 -26.98
N LYS A 70 -14.91 -35.83 -26.92
CA LYS A 70 -13.74 -35.88 -27.80
C LYS A 70 -14.12 -35.98 -29.27
N LYS A 71 -14.99 -36.94 -29.64
CA LYS A 71 -15.49 -37.07 -31.02
C LYS A 71 -16.19 -35.79 -31.48
N ARG A 72 -17.04 -35.21 -30.62
CA ARG A 72 -17.74 -33.97 -30.96
C ARG A 72 -16.78 -32.81 -31.24
N LEU A 73 -15.69 -32.70 -30.48
CA LEU A 73 -14.66 -31.67 -30.67
C LEU A 73 -13.83 -31.91 -31.94
N GLN A 74 -13.59 -33.16 -32.32
CA GLN A 74 -12.91 -33.53 -33.57
C GLN A 74 -13.76 -33.16 -34.80
N ASP A 75 -15.08 -33.37 -34.72
CA ASP A 75 -16.03 -33.03 -35.79
C ASP A 75 -16.48 -31.55 -35.77
N PHE A 76 -15.93 -30.72 -34.87
CA PHE A 76 -16.37 -29.35 -34.70
C PHE A 76 -15.60 -28.38 -35.62
N ASP A 77 -16.29 -27.85 -36.62
CA ASP A 77 -15.75 -26.82 -37.50
C ASP A 77 -15.69 -25.45 -36.79
N LEU A 78 -14.47 -25.05 -36.39
CA LEU A 78 -14.19 -23.79 -35.72
C LEU A 78 -14.37 -22.57 -36.64
N GLU A 79 -14.07 -22.69 -37.94
CA GLU A 79 -14.16 -21.57 -38.88
C GLU A 79 -15.62 -21.24 -39.19
N ALA A 80 -16.43 -22.26 -39.47
CA ALA A 80 -17.87 -22.09 -39.66
C ALA A 80 -18.54 -21.52 -38.41
N ALA A 81 -18.15 -22.02 -37.22
CA ALA A 81 -18.66 -21.49 -35.95
C ALA A 81 -18.27 -20.03 -35.73
N SER A 82 -17.04 -19.62 -36.07
CA SER A 82 -16.59 -18.23 -35.96
C SER A 82 -17.40 -17.30 -36.86
N LYS A 83 -17.63 -17.68 -38.13
CA LYS A 83 -18.47 -16.90 -39.07
C LYS A 83 -19.91 -16.73 -38.56
N GLN A 84 -20.54 -17.82 -38.13
CA GLN A 84 -21.89 -17.78 -37.58
C GLN A 84 -21.99 -16.89 -36.33
N LEU A 85 -20.99 -16.95 -35.44
CA LEU A 85 -20.95 -16.12 -34.25
C LEU A 85 -20.77 -14.64 -34.57
N ARG A 86 -20.00 -14.29 -35.61
CA ARG A 86 -19.87 -12.89 -36.09
C ARG A 86 -21.21 -12.37 -36.62
N GLU A 87 -21.91 -13.15 -37.44
CA GLU A 87 -23.25 -12.79 -37.93
C GLU A 87 -24.26 -12.62 -36.79
N GLU A 88 -24.22 -13.48 -35.76
CA GLU A 88 -25.05 -13.32 -34.55
C GLU A 88 -24.70 -12.05 -33.75
N ILE A 89 -23.47 -11.57 -33.80
CA ILE A 89 -23.03 -10.35 -33.09
C ILE A 89 -23.52 -9.10 -33.83
N ASP A 90 -23.57 -9.15 -35.16
CA ASP A 90 -24.04 -8.05 -36.01
C ASP A 90 -25.57 -7.92 -35.96
N THR A 91 -26.29 -9.05 -35.97
CA THR A 91 -27.75 -9.08 -36.00
C THR A 91 -28.41 -9.17 -34.61
N GLY A 92 -27.68 -9.64 -33.59
CA GLY A 92 -28.23 -10.01 -32.29
C GLY A 92 -28.46 -8.85 -31.33
N THR A 93 -29.54 -8.94 -30.55
CA THR A 93 -29.86 -7.99 -29.47
C THR A 93 -29.18 -8.36 -28.15
N GLY A 94 -28.83 -7.33 -27.36
CA GLY A 94 -28.05 -7.31 -26.11
C GLY A 94 -27.56 -8.64 -25.53
N GLN A 95 -28.45 -9.43 -24.91
CA GLN A 95 -28.08 -10.65 -24.20
C GLN A 95 -27.53 -11.76 -25.12
N ARG A 96 -28.09 -11.89 -26.34
CA ARG A 96 -27.65 -12.86 -27.34
C ARG A 96 -26.27 -12.47 -27.87
N LYS A 97 -26.09 -11.17 -28.18
CA LYS A 97 -24.80 -10.59 -28.58
C LYS A 97 -23.70 -10.82 -27.54
N ALA A 98 -23.99 -10.55 -26.26
CA ALA A 98 -23.02 -10.76 -25.18
C ALA A 98 -22.59 -12.23 -25.01
N ARG A 99 -23.50 -13.19 -25.22
CA ARG A 99 -23.15 -14.62 -25.20
C ARG A 99 -22.34 -15.02 -26.43
N ALA A 100 -22.72 -14.53 -27.61
CA ALA A 100 -21.99 -14.79 -28.85
C ALA A 100 -20.54 -14.26 -28.77
N LEU A 101 -20.33 -13.06 -28.25
CA LEU A 101 -18.99 -12.48 -28.01
C LEU A 101 -18.11 -13.38 -27.12
N LYS A 102 -18.65 -13.87 -26.00
CA LYS A 102 -17.89 -14.75 -25.09
C LYS A 102 -17.50 -16.08 -25.76
N ARG A 103 -18.39 -16.64 -26.58
CA ARG A 103 -18.11 -17.88 -27.34
C ARG A 103 -17.07 -17.62 -28.43
N LEU A 104 -17.22 -16.52 -29.16
CA LEU A 104 -16.30 -16.12 -30.22
C LEU A 104 -14.89 -15.93 -29.67
N LYS A 105 -14.73 -15.36 -28.46
CA LYS A 105 -13.42 -15.24 -27.80
C LYS A 105 -12.71 -16.60 -27.67
N VAL A 106 -13.42 -17.64 -27.24
CA VAL A 106 -12.83 -18.99 -27.07
C VAL A 106 -12.54 -19.65 -28.42
N VAL A 107 -13.47 -19.54 -29.38
CA VAL A 107 -13.30 -20.12 -30.73
C VAL A 107 -12.12 -19.45 -31.46
N ASN A 108 -12.04 -18.13 -31.43
CA ASN A 108 -10.93 -17.39 -32.03
C ASN A 108 -9.60 -17.77 -31.38
N ALA A 109 -9.53 -17.95 -30.06
CA ALA A 109 -8.30 -18.35 -29.39
C ALA A 109 -7.74 -19.68 -29.95
N PHE A 110 -8.60 -20.67 -30.19
CA PHE A 110 -8.19 -21.94 -30.83
C PHE A 110 -7.78 -21.74 -32.29
N LEU A 111 -8.50 -20.91 -33.05
CA LEU A 111 -8.15 -20.60 -34.44
C LEU A 111 -6.78 -19.92 -34.56
N THR A 112 -6.47 -18.96 -33.67
CA THR A 112 -5.19 -18.23 -33.70
C THR A 112 -4.01 -19.04 -33.20
N THR A 113 -4.20 -19.91 -32.19
CA THR A 113 -3.10 -20.68 -31.59
C THR A 113 -2.79 -21.97 -32.36
N GLY A 114 -3.72 -22.46 -33.17
CA GLY A 114 -3.59 -23.77 -33.83
C GLY A 114 -3.70 -24.95 -32.85
N ASN A 115 -4.01 -24.70 -31.57
CA ASN A 115 -4.26 -25.75 -30.60
C ASN A 115 -5.54 -26.49 -30.93
N LYS A 116 -5.49 -27.82 -30.89
CA LYS A 116 -6.68 -28.65 -31.16
C LYS A 116 -7.60 -28.68 -29.93
N PRO A 117 -8.91 -28.39 -30.08
CA PRO A 117 -9.86 -28.45 -28.96
C PRO A 117 -9.92 -29.82 -28.28
N GLU A 118 -9.72 -30.92 -29.04
CA GLU A 118 -9.74 -32.27 -28.49
C GLU A 118 -8.66 -32.54 -27.43
N ALA A 119 -7.58 -31.73 -27.38
CA ALA A 119 -6.50 -31.87 -26.41
C ALA A 119 -6.96 -31.60 -24.95
N MET A 120 -8.13 -31.00 -24.76
CA MET A 120 -8.75 -30.86 -23.43
C MET A 120 -9.15 -32.23 -22.82
N VAL A 121 -9.34 -33.26 -23.65
CA VAL A 121 -9.62 -34.62 -23.22
C VAL A 121 -8.30 -35.40 -23.15
N LEU A 122 -7.89 -35.75 -21.93
CA LEU A 122 -6.57 -36.35 -21.66
C LEU A 122 -6.58 -37.87 -21.90
N ASP A 123 -5.79 -38.33 -22.87
CA ASP A 123 -5.50 -39.76 -23.06
C ASP A 123 -4.32 -40.23 -22.19
N VAL A 124 -3.40 -39.32 -21.86
CA VAL A 124 -2.17 -39.58 -21.10
C VAL A 124 -2.03 -38.56 -19.99
N ILE A 125 -1.73 -39.03 -18.77
CA ILE A 125 -1.55 -38.18 -17.58
C ILE A 125 -0.08 -38.23 -17.14
N PRO A 126 0.62 -37.09 -17.05
CA PRO A 126 1.99 -37.05 -16.55
C PRO A 126 2.04 -37.27 -15.03
N VAL A 127 3.10 -37.93 -14.57
CA VAL A 127 3.36 -38.19 -13.14
C VAL A 127 4.50 -37.31 -12.68
N ILE A 128 4.28 -36.54 -11.61
CA ILE A 128 5.31 -35.67 -11.03
C ILE A 128 6.49 -36.51 -10.47
N PRO A 129 7.75 -36.04 -10.60
CA PRO A 129 8.93 -36.73 -10.09
C PRO A 129 8.82 -37.12 -8.60
N PRO A 130 9.35 -38.28 -8.18
CA PRO A 130 9.27 -38.75 -6.79
C PRO A 130 9.79 -37.77 -5.73
N ASP A 131 10.85 -37.02 -6.04
CA ASP A 131 11.45 -36.06 -5.10
C ASP A 131 10.51 -34.91 -4.74
N LEU A 132 9.56 -34.58 -5.63
CA LEU A 132 8.52 -33.57 -5.38
C LEU A 132 7.32 -34.14 -4.62
N ARG A 133 7.28 -35.46 -4.41
CA ARG A 133 6.27 -36.20 -3.64
C ARG A 133 6.92 -37.24 -2.71
N PRO A 134 7.82 -36.80 -1.81
CA PRO A 134 8.72 -37.71 -1.12
C PRO A 134 7.99 -38.67 -0.17
N MET A 135 8.63 -39.81 0.07
CA MET A 135 8.30 -40.76 1.12
C MET A 135 9.50 -40.82 2.07
N VAL A 136 9.40 -40.10 3.19
CA VAL A 136 10.51 -39.96 4.15
C VAL A 136 10.27 -40.90 5.32
N GLN A 137 11.30 -41.66 5.69
CA GLN A 137 11.26 -42.48 6.90
C GLN A 137 11.46 -41.59 8.13
N LEU A 138 10.57 -41.71 9.11
CA LEU A 138 10.65 -41.04 10.40
C LEU A 138 11.37 -41.93 11.42
N ASP A 139 11.95 -41.29 12.44
CA ASP A 139 12.52 -41.97 13.60
C ASP A 139 11.42 -42.81 14.28
N GLY A 140 11.59 -44.14 14.23
CA GLY A 140 10.57 -45.11 14.66
C GLY A 140 10.02 -46.01 13.54
N GLY A 141 10.59 -45.96 12.33
CA GLY A 141 10.28 -46.89 11.23
C GLY A 141 8.96 -46.62 10.51
N ARG A 142 8.27 -45.53 10.87
CA ARG A 142 7.08 -45.05 10.15
C ARG A 142 7.49 -44.26 8.92
N PHE A 143 6.62 -44.21 7.91
CA PHE A 143 6.84 -43.41 6.71
C PHE A 143 5.88 -42.22 6.68
N ALA A 144 6.42 -41.04 6.35
CA ALA A 144 5.66 -39.86 5.99
C ALA A 144 5.59 -39.76 4.46
N THR A 145 4.39 -39.84 3.91
CA THR A 145 4.14 -39.77 2.46
C THR A 145 3.39 -38.50 2.09
N SER A 146 3.73 -37.91 0.95
CA SER A 146 2.92 -36.83 0.35
C SER A 146 1.49 -37.29 0.01
N ASP A 147 0.49 -36.44 0.24
CA ASP A 147 -0.93 -36.65 -0.10
C ASP A 147 -1.12 -37.01 -1.59
N LEU A 148 -0.26 -36.49 -2.48
CA LEU A 148 -0.28 -36.78 -3.91
C LEU A 148 -0.09 -38.27 -4.23
N ASN A 149 0.73 -38.98 -3.44
CA ASN A 149 0.98 -40.39 -3.68
C ASN A 149 -0.31 -41.22 -3.56
N ASP A 150 -1.21 -40.84 -2.64
CA ASP A 150 -2.50 -41.49 -2.48
C ASP A 150 -3.44 -41.20 -3.65
N LEU A 151 -3.43 -39.98 -4.17
CA LEU A 151 -4.21 -39.58 -5.34
C LEU A 151 -3.72 -40.30 -6.61
N TYR A 152 -2.42 -40.30 -6.87
CA TYR A 152 -1.82 -41.05 -7.99
C TYR A 152 -2.11 -42.55 -7.88
N ARG A 153 -1.96 -43.14 -6.69
CA ARG A 153 -2.28 -44.55 -6.45
C ARG A 153 -3.73 -44.88 -6.76
N ARG A 154 -4.69 -44.00 -6.43
CA ARG A 154 -6.10 -44.19 -6.80
C ARG A 154 -6.27 -44.20 -8.32
N VAL A 155 -5.71 -43.23 -9.04
CA VAL A 155 -5.80 -43.16 -10.51
C VAL A 155 -5.23 -44.43 -11.15
N ILE A 156 -4.04 -44.87 -10.73
CA ILE A 156 -3.38 -46.07 -11.24
C ILE A 156 -4.23 -47.31 -10.99
N ASN A 157 -4.75 -47.48 -9.76
CA ASN A 157 -5.57 -48.64 -9.40
C ASN A 157 -6.88 -48.69 -10.20
N ARG A 158 -7.54 -47.54 -10.40
CA ARG A 158 -8.76 -47.43 -11.22
C ARG A 158 -8.49 -47.72 -12.69
N ASN A 159 -7.39 -47.18 -13.23
CA ASN A 159 -7.00 -47.43 -14.62
C ASN A 159 -6.68 -48.91 -14.87
N ASN A 160 -5.91 -49.54 -13.99
CA ASN A 160 -5.60 -50.96 -14.07
C ASN A 160 -6.86 -51.83 -13.95
N ARG A 161 -7.81 -51.43 -13.10
CA ARG A 161 -9.10 -52.13 -12.95
C ARG A 161 -9.96 -52.01 -14.21
N LEU A 162 -10.07 -50.81 -14.77
CA LEU A 162 -10.79 -50.58 -16.02
C LEU A 162 -10.18 -51.40 -17.17
N LYS A 163 -8.85 -51.40 -17.29
CA LYS A 163 -8.13 -52.21 -18.29
C LYS A 163 -8.47 -53.70 -18.17
N ARG A 164 -8.43 -54.26 -16.95
CA ARG A 164 -8.82 -55.66 -16.70
C ARG A 164 -10.29 -55.94 -17.03
N LEU A 165 -11.20 -55.02 -16.72
CA LEU A 165 -12.63 -55.19 -17.05
C LEU A 165 -12.86 -55.23 -18.56
N ILE A 166 -12.11 -54.44 -19.33
CA ILE A 166 -12.15 -54.45 -20.80
C ILE A 166 -11.61 -55.79 -21.33
N GLU A 167 -10.46 -56.26 -20.83
CA GLU A 167 -9.87 -57.54 -21.21
C GLU A 167 -10.79 -58.75 -20.92
N LEU A 168 -11.61 -58.66 -19.86
CA LEU A 168 -12.57 -59.69 -19.47
C LEU A 168 -13.91 -59.61 -20.22
N GLY A 169 -14.13 -58.60 -21.08
CA GLY A 169 -15.41 -58.40 -21.76
C GLY A 169 -16.57 -58.10 -20.80
N ALA A 170 -16.31 -57.35 -19.72
CA ALA A 170 -17.33 -57.03 -18.72
C ALA A 170 -18.50 -56.22 -19.31
N PRO A 171 -19.72 -56.33 -18.75
CA PRO A 171 -20.88 -55.56 -19.23
C PRO A 171 -20.65 -54.05 -19.20
N GLU A 172 -21.27 -53.35 -20.14
CA GLU A 172 -21.07 -51.91 -20.36
C GLU A 172 -21.36 -51.05 -19.12
N ILE A 173 -22.36 -51.43 -18.31
CA ILE A 173 -22.70 -50.73 -17.06
C ILE A 173 -21.51 -50.72 -16.09
N MET A 174 -20.77 -51.83 -15.99
CA MET A 174 -19.58 -51.92 -15.14
C MET A 174 -18.44 -51.07 -15.69
N LEU A 175 -18.24 -51.08 -17.01
CA LEU A 175 -17.24 -50.25 -17.67
C LEU A 175 -17.54 -48.76 -17.47
N ASN A 176 -18.80 -48.35 -17.66
CA ASN A 176 -19.24 -46.96 -17.50
C ASN A 176 -19.09 -46.48 -16.05
N ASN A 177 -19.41 -47.33 -15.07
CA ASN A 177 -19.18 -47.01 -13.66
C ASN A 177 -17.68 -46.86 -13.33
N GLU A 178 -16.81 -47.75 -13.83
CA GLU A 178 -15.37 -47.65 -13.57
C GLU A 178 -14.73 -46.47 -14.34
N LYS A 179 -15.19 -46.15 -15.56
CA LYS A 179 -14.84 -44.91 -16.29
C LYS A 179 -15.21 -43.67 -15.45
N ARG A 180 -16.39 -43.63 -14.84
CA ARG A 180 -16.80 -42.55 -13.92
C ARG A 180 -15.87 -42.45 -12.71
N MET A 181 -15.57 -43.57 -12.05
CA MET A 181 -14.68 -43.58 -10.88
C MET A 181 -13.25 -43.16 -11.23
N LEU A 182 -12.77 -43.52 -12.42
CA LEU A 182 -11.47 -43.06 -12.93
C LEU A 182 -11.47 -41.55 -13.14
N GLN A 183 -12.52 -41.00 -13.77
CA GLN A 183 -12.67 -39.55 -13.94
C GLN A 183 -12.67 -38.82 -12.59
N GLU A 184 -13.43 -39.30 -11.60
CA GLU A 184 -13.45 -38.71 -10.25
C GLU A 184 -12.08 -38.76 -9.56
N ALA A 185 -11.30 -39.82 -9.79
CA ALA A 185 -9.93 -39.93 -9.27
C ALA A 185 -8.98 -38.92 -9.93
N VAL A 186 -9.12 -38.68 -11.25
CA VAL A 186 -8.35 -37.68 -11.99
C VAL A 186 -8.75 -36.26 -11.58
N ASP A 187 -10.05 -36.00 -11.44
CA ASP A 187 -10.59 -34.73 -10.94
C ASP A 187 -9.98 -34.41 -9.55
N SER A 188 -9.95 -35.41 -8.66
CA SER A 188 -9.36 -35.28 -7.33
C SER A 188 -7.84 -35.08 -7.33
N LEU A 189 -7.13 -35.65 -8.31
CA LEU A 189 -5.68 -35.48 -8.46
C LEU A 189 -5.33 -34.03 -8.85
N PHE A 190 -6.07 -33.46 -9.80
CA PHE A 190 -5.81 -32.10 -10.28
C PHE A 190 -6.36 -31.03 -9.34
N ASP A 191 -7.62 -31.13 -8.89
CA ASP A 191 -8.28 -30.12 -8.05
C ASP A 191 -9.32 -30.77 -7.12
N ASN A 192 -8.85 -31.24 -5.96
CA ASN A 192 -9.68 -31.97 -5.00
C ASN A 192 -10.75 -31.08 -4.37
N GLY A 193 -12.02 -31.48 -4.45
CA GLY A 193 -13.15 -30.72 -3.92
C GLY A 193 -13.76 -29.70 -4.90
N ARG A 194 -13.24 -29.59 -6.14
CA ARG A 194 -13.91 -28.80 -7.19
C ARG A 194 -15.27 -29.37 -7.58
N ARG A 195 -15.39 -30.70 -7.61
CA ARG A 195 -16.61 -31.43 -7.91
C ARG A 195 -16.95 -32.39 -6.76
N GLY A 196 -18.12 -32.20 -6.14
CA GLY A 196 -18.58 -33.07 -5.06
C GLY A 196 -17.80 -32.91 -3.75
N ARG A 197 -17.82 -33.93 -2.91
CA ARG A 197 -17.09 -33.93 -1.62
C ARG A 197 -15.61 -34.24 -1.86
N PRO A 198 -14.68 -33.53 -1.21
CA PRO A 198 -13.26 -33.80 -1.37
C PRO A 198 -12.91 -35.18 -0.83
N VAL A 199 -11.95 -35.82 -1.48
CA VAL A 199 -11.38 -37.07 -1.00
C VAL A 199 -10.59 -36.79 0.28
N THR A 200 -10.97 -37.45 1.37
CA THR A 200 -10.30 -37.36 2.66
C THR A 200 -9.33 -38.51 2.89
N GLY A 201 -8.26 -38.23 3.63
CA GLY A 201 -7.32 -39.23 4.14
C GLY A 201 -7.82 -39.87 5.45
N ALA A 202 -6.97 -40.70 6.07
CA ALA A 202 -7.29 -41.40 7.32
C ALA A 202 -7.64 -40.45 8.49
N SER A 203 -7.17 -39.20 8.45
CA SER A 203 -7.43 -38.16 9.45
C SER A 203 -8.67 -37.31 9.17
N ASN A 204 -9.54 -37.70 8.23
CA ASN A 204 -10.67 -36.90 7.72
C ASN A 204 -10.29 -35.53 7.13
N ARG A 205 -9.00 -35.22 7.01
CA ARG A 205 -8.51 -34.04 6.31
C ARG A 205 -8.60 -34.27 4.79
N PRO A 206 -9.01 -33.26 3.99
CA PRO A 206 -8.93 -33.35 2.53
C PRO A 206 -7.48 -33.50 2.09
N LEU A 207 -7.24 -34.42 1.16
CA LEU A 207 -5.93 -34.60 0.54
C LEU A 207 -5.59 -33.39 -0.34
N LYS A 208 -4.34 -32.92 -0.30
CA LYS A 208 -3.88 -31.83 -1.16
C LYS A 208 -3.70 -32.32 -2.61
N SER A 209 -4.33 -31.62 -3.54
CA SER A 209 -4.20 -31.84 -4.99
C SER A 209 -3.04 -31.06 -5.61
N LEU A 210 -2.76 -31.28 -6.89
CA LEU A 210 -1.74 -30.53 -7.64
C LEU A 210 -2.04 -29.02 -7.67
N SER A 211 -3.31 -28.64 -7.88
CA SER A 211 -3.71 -27.23 -7.87
C SER A 211 -3.56 -26.60 -6.48
N ASP A 212 -3.83 -27.34 -5.41
CA ASP A 212 -3.68 -26.85 -4.04
C ASP A 212 -2.21 -26.56 -3.68
N MET A 213 -1.25 -27.23 -4.33
CA MET A 213 0.17 -26.93 -4.17
C MET A 213 0.56 -25.58 -4.76
N LEU A 214 -0.23 -25.04 -5.69
CA LEU A 214 0.01 -23.73 -6.30
C LEU A 214 -0.80 -22.63 -5.63
N LYS A 215 -2.02 -22.94 -5.19
CA LYS A 215 -3.00 -21.98 -4.64
C LYS A 215 -2.71 -21.60 -3.18
N GLY A 216 -3.15 -20.40 -2.80
CA GLY A 216 -3.24 -19.97 -1.40
C GLY A 216 -1.92 -19.55 -0.77
N LYS A 217 -1.95 -19.23 0.54
CA LYS A 217 -0.78 -18.73 1.29
C LYS A 217 0.32 -19.79 1.44
N GLN A 218 -0.07 -21.07 1.51
CA GLN A 218 0.85 -22.21 1.59
C GLN A 218 1.19 -22.79 0.20
N GLY A 219 0.73 -22.14 -0.87
CA GLY A 219 1.04 -22.53 -2.24
C GLY A 219 2.45 -22.06 -2.64
N ARG A 220 3.03 -22.73 -3.64
CA ARG A 220 4.40 -22.50 -4.11
C ARG A 220 4.68 -21.04 -4.46
N PHE A 221 3.77 -20.39 -5.19
CA PHE A 221 3.95 -18.99 -5.59
C PHE A 221 4.19 -18.06 -4.40
N ARG A 222 3.44 -18.22 -3.31
CA ARG A 222 3.48 -17.30 -2.16
C ARG A 222 4.49 -17.71 -1.10
N GLN A 223 4.55 -18.99 -0.76
CA GLN A 223 5.35 -19.46 0.36
C GLN A 223 6.82 -19.70 0.01
N ASN A 224 7.11 -20.10 -1.24
CA ASN A 224 8.43 -20.57 -1.63
C ASN A 224 9.11 -19.68 -2.67
N LEU A 225 8.34 -19.07 -3.57
CA LEU A 225 8.89 -18.22 -4.64
C LEU A 225 9.05 -16.78 -4.18
N LEU A 226 8.00 -16.18 -3.60
CA LEU A 226 8.06 -14.79 -3.10
C LEU A 226 8.67 -14.70 -1.69
N GLY A 227 8.34 -15.64 -0.80
CA GLY A 227 8.96 -15.76 0.52
C GLY A 227 10.05 -16.82 0.50
N LYS A 228 11.26 -16.49 0.92
CA LYS A 228 12.37 -17.45 1.05
C LYS A 228 12.99 -17.32 2.44
N ARG A 229 13.47 -18.45 2.96
CA ARG A 229 14.41 -18.43 4.07
C ARG A 229 15.78 -18.10 3.49
N VAL A 230 16.49 -17.18 4.14
CA VAL A 230 17.79 -16.70 3.69
C VAL A 230 18.85 -17.05 4.72
N ASP A 231 20.00 -17.52 4.24
CA ASP A 231 21.20 -17.66 5.06
C ASP A 231 21.77 -16.28 5.39
N TYR A 232 22.83 -16.22 6.21
CA TYR A 232 23.46 -14.96 6.64
C TYR A 232 22.46 -13.98 7.29
N SER A 233 21.55 -14.55 8.08
CA SER A 233 20.57 -13.80 8.84
C SER A 233 20.51 -14.29 10.29
N GLY A 234 20.10 -13.40 11.18
CA GLY A 234 19.85 -13.74 12.57
C GLY A 234 18.76 -12.86 13.18
N ARG A 235 18.35 -13.17 14.40
CA ARG A 235 17.30 -12.42 15.10
C ARG A 235 17.64 -12.32 16.59
N SER A 236 17.45 -11.14 17.16
CA SER A 236 17.54 -10.95 18.60
C SER A 236 16.57 -9.87 19.10
N VAL A 237 16.43 -9.79 20.42
CA VAL A 237 15.69 -8.72 21.11
C VAL A 237 16.46 -7.40 20.94
N ILE A 238 15.74 -6.31 20.77
CA ILE A 238 16.32 -4.97 20.69
C ILE A 238 16.34 -4.28 22.05
N VAL A 239 17.37 -3.48 22.27
CA VAL A 239 17.52 -2.58 23.42
C VAL A 239 17.94 -1.20 22.94
N VAL A 240 17.71 -0.19 23.78
CA VAL A 240 18.03 1.19 23.45
C VAL A 240 19.53 1.43 23.48
N GLY A 241 20.08 2.04 22.43
CA GLY A 241 21.48 2.46 22.33
C GLY A 241 21.61 3.97 22.19
N PRO A 242 21.45 4.77 23.26
CA PRO A 242 21.40 6.23 23.16
C PRO A 242 22.72 6.85 22.70
N SER A 243 23.86 6.21 23.01
CA SER A 243 25.19 6.66 22.60
C SER A 243 25.51 6.41 21.12
N LEU A 244 24.70 5.62 20.42
CA LEU A 244 24.90 5.31 19.00
C LEU A 244 24.48 6.49 18.15
N ARG A 245 25.22 6.72 17.06
CA ARG A 245 24.83 7.67 16.00
C ARG A 245 23.73 7.09 15.14
N MET A 246 23.06 7.96 14.38
CA MET A 246 21.90 7.57 13.57
C MET A 246 22.18 6.46 12.55
N HIS A 247 23.39 6.40 11.98
CA HIS A 247 23.80 5.38 11.02
C HIS A 247 24.35 4.09 11.67
N GLN A 248 24.45 4.03 13.00
CA GLN A 248 25.10 2.93 13.72
C GLN A 248 24.10 2.00 14.40
N CYS A 249 24.45 0.74 14.54
CA CYS A 249 23.72 -0.22 15.37
C CYS A 249 24.68 -1.06 16.21
N GLY A 250 24.26 -1.49 17.40
CA GLY A 250 25.08 -2.41 18.20
C GLY A 250 24.73 -3.86 17.87
N LEU A 251 25.71 -4.61 17.34
CA LEU A 251 25.56 -6.02 17.01
C LEU A 251 26.27 -6.90 18.07
N PRO A 252 25.57 -7.88 18.68
CA PRO A 252 26.19 -8.78 19.64
C PRO A 252 27.36 -9.56 19.07
N LYS A 253 28.48 -9.61 19.78
CA LYS A 253 29.69 -10.37 19.41
C LYS A 253 29.40 -11.82 18.94
N PRO A 254 28.63 -12.66 19.65
CA PRO A 254 28.36 -14.03 19.20
C PRO A 254 27.55 -14.10 17.90
N MET A 255 26.65 -13.14 17.71
CA MET A 255 25.81 -13.05 16.51
C MET A 255 26.62 -12.61 15.30
N ALA A 256 27.45 -11.57 15.49
CA ALA A 256 28.38 -11.09 14.47
C ALA A 256 29.36 -12.20 14.04
N LEU A 257 29.92 -12.96 14.99
CA LEU A 257 30.85 -14.04 14.67
C LEU A 257 30.23 -15.12 13.76
N GLU A 258 28.98 -15.50 13.98
CA GLU A 258 28.30 -16.48 13.12
C GLU A 258 27.89 -15.89 11.76
N LEU A 259 27.47 -14.61 11.71
CA LEU A 259 27.12 -13.94 10.44
C LEU A 259 28.35 -13.76 9.54
N PHE A 260 29.48 -13.33 10.11
CA PHE A 260 30.72 -13.03 9.39
C PHE A 260 31.70 -14.22 9.34
N LYS A 261 31.26 -15.40 9.79
CA LYS A 261 32.09 -16.62 9.91
C LYS A 261 32.99 -16.92 8.71
N PRO A 262 32.52 -16.93 7.44
CA PRO A 262 33.41 -17.23 6.31
C PRO A 262 34.45 -16.13 6.07
N PHE A 263 34.12 -14.86 6.29
CA PHE A 263 35.04 -13.73 6.14
C PHE A 263 36.14 -13.77 7.19
N VAL A 264 35.79 -14.09 8.44
CA VAL A 264 36.74 -14.27 9.54
C VAL A 264 37.66 -15.47 9.28
N ILE A 265 37.11 -16.61 8.82
CA ILE A 265 37.91 -17.79 8.45
C ILE A 265 38.94 -17.43 7.36
N LYS A 266 38.54 -16.68 6.34
CA LYS A 266 39.44 -16.22 5.28
C LYS A 266 40.55 -15.34 5.84
N ARG A 267 40.20 -14.30 6.60
CA ARG A 267 41.18 -13.36 7.18
C ARG A 267 42.15 -14.01 8.17
N LEU A 268 41.70 -14.97 8.97
CA LEU A 268 42.59 -15.73 9.88
C LEU A 268 43.65 -16.55 9.13
N VAL A 269 43.32 -17.05 7.93
CA VAL A 269 44.28 -17.75 7.06
C VAL A 269 45.22 -16.74 6.41
N ASP A 270 44.69 -15.63 5.88
CA ASP A 270 45.49 -14.59 5.22
C ASP A 270 46.52 -13.95 6.16
N GLN A 271 46.18 -13.76 7.44
CA GLN A 271 47.07 -13.21 8.47
C GLN A 271 48.00 -14.25 9.11
N GLY A 272 47.88 -15.53 8.74
CA GLY A 272 48.74 -16.60 9.23
C GLY A 272 48.43 -17.13 10.63
N PHE A 273 47.33 -16.70 11.27
CA PHE A 273 46.85 -17.28 12.54
C PHE A 273 46.41 -18.74 12.39
N ALA A 274 45.94 -19.12 11.19
CA ALA A 274 45.58 -20.50 10.86
C ALA A 274 46.26 -20.98 9.59
N GLN A 275 46.81 -22.20 9.61
CA GLN A 275 47.45 -22.81 8.44
C GLN A 275 46.45 -23.23 7.33
N ASN A 276 45.20 -23.52 7.69
CA ASN A 276 44.17 -23.94 6.73
C ASN A 276 42.75 -23.58 7.22
N MET A 277 41.79 -23.57 6.29
CA MET A 277 40.38 -23.22 6.59
C MET A 277 39.75 -24.09 7.68
N LYS A 278 40.15 -25.36 7.81
CA LYS A 278 39.63 -26.27 8.85
C LYS A 278 40.16 -25.91 10.24
N SER A 279 41.42 -25.50 10.33
CA SER A 279 42.02 -24.99 11.57
C SER A 279 41.40 -23.66 11.95
N ALA A 280 41.27 -22.71 11.00
CA ALA A 280 40.57 -21.45 11.21
C ALA A 280 39.13 -21.66 11.70
N LYS A 281 38.38 -22.59 11.08
CA LYS A 281 37.05 -22.95 11.54
C LYS A 281 37.03 -23.45 13.00
N ARG A 282 38.02 -24.24 13.42
CA ARG A 282 38.14 -24.70 14.82
C ARG A 282 38.46 -23.56 15.78
N LEU A 283 39.30 -22.59 15.39
CA LEU A 283 39.59 -21.40 16.20
C LEU A 283 38.31 -20.55 16.38
N VAL A 284 37.56 -20.36 15.29
CA VAL A 284 36.28 -19.63 15.31
C VAL A 284 35.23 -20.34 16.16
N ASP A 285 35.06 -21.67 16.00
CA ASP A 285 34.11 -22.46 16.77
C ASP A 285 34.45 -22.49 18.29
N ARG A 286 35.72 -22.26 18.66
CA ARG A 286 36.18 -22.12 20.05
C ARG A 286 36.12 -20.68 20.58
N ALA A 287 35.94 -19.70 19.69
CA ALA A 287 35.97 -18.27 19.98
C ALA A 287 37.27 -17.81 20.69
N ASP A 288 38.42 -18.26 20.17
CA ASP A 288 39.74 -17.87 20.69
C ASP A 288 39.98 -16.35 20.59
N SER A 289 40.86 -15.80 21.43
CA SER A 289 41.03 -14.34 21.58
C SER A 289 41.43 -13.61 20.29
N GLU A 290 42.21 -14.26 19.42
CA GLU A 290 42.68 -13.72 18.14
C GLU A 290 41.52 -13.44 17.17
N VAL A 291 40.43 -14.20 17.29
CA VAL A 291 39.26 -14.10 16.41
C VAL A 291 38.54 -12.76 16.56
N TRP A 292 38.54 -12.18 17.77
CA TRP A 292 37.82 -10.93 18.04
C TRP A 292 38.46 -9.72 17.36
N GLY A 293 39.80 -9.67 17.30
CA GLY A 293 40.51 -8.60 16.58
C GLY A 293 40.25 -8.67 15.07
N VAL A 294 40.28 -9.88 14.51
CA VAL A 294 39.95 -10.09 13.09
C VAL A 294 38.49 -9.77 12.78
N LEU A 295 37.58 -10.10 13.70
CA LEU A 295 36.16 -9.80 13.55
C LEU A 295 35.92 -8.28 13.48
N GLU A 296 36.60 -7.49 14.30
CA GLU A 296 36.48 -6.02 14.28
C GLU A 296 36.97 -5.42 12.95
N GLU A 297 38.08 -5.92 12.40
CA GLU A 297 38.58 -5.50 11.08
C GLU A 297 37.60 -5.86 9.95
N VAL A 298 37.02 -7.07 9.99
CA VAL A 298 36.08 -7.55 8.96
C VAL A 298 34.75 -6.79 8.96
N ILE A 299 34.32 -6.34 10.13
CA ILE A 299 33.03 -5.66 10.31
C ILE A 299 33.11 -4.18 9.93
N SER A 300 34.31 -3.59 10.00
CA SER A 300 34.53 -2.19 9.61
C SER A 300 34.07 -1.94 8.18
N GLU A 301 33.27 -0.90 7.99
CA GLU A 301 32.69 -0.51 6.69
C GLU A 301 31.78 -1.57 6.02
N HIS A 302 31.33 -2.61 6.74
CA HIS A 302 30.38 -3.60 6.22
C HIS A 302 28.97 -3.35 6.76
N PRO A 303 28.06 -2.72 6.00
CA PRO A 303 26.72 -2.41 6.50
C PRO A 303 25.88 -3.67 6.73
N VAL A 304 25.00 -3.65 7.72
CA VAL A 304 24.01 -4.69 8.00
C VAL A 304 22.60 -4.13 7.86
N LEU A 305 21.66 -4.96 7.41
CA LEU A 305 20.26 -4.57 7.29
C LEU A 305 19.48 -5.00 8.53
N LEU A 306 18.85 -4.06 9.22
CA LEU A 306 17.90 -4.33 10.28
C LEU A 306 16.47 -4.31 9.73
N ASN A 307 15.67 -5.30 10.13
CA ASN A 307 14.28 -5.43 9.72
C ASN A 307 13.39 -5.81 10.91
N ARG A 308 12.24 -5.14 11.04
CA ARG A 308 11.18 -5.47 11.98
C ARG A 308 9.91 -5.93 11.27
N ALA A 309 9.35 -7.04 11.72
CA ALA A 309 8.05 -7.51 11.26
C ALA A 309 6.92 -6.94 12.13
N PRO A 310 5.78 -6.50 11.55
CA PRO A 310 5.47 -6.45 10.12
C PRO A 310 6.11 -5.25 9.40
N THR A 311 6.66 -5.49 8.20
CA THR A 311 7.24 -4.43 7.35
C THR A 311 6.12 -3.75 6.55
N LEU A 312 5.66 -2.58 7.00
CA LEU A 312 4.53 -1.85 6.38
C LEU A 312 4.97 -0.95 5.21
N HIS A 313 6.16 -0.36 5.32
CA HIS A 313 6.76 0.52 4.33
C HIS A 313 8.28 0.25 4.22
N ARG A 314 8.95 0.81 3.21
CA ARG A 314 10.39 0.59 2.97
C ARG A 314 11.30 0.93 4.16
N LEU A 315 10.97 1.96 4.96
CA LEU A 315 11.75 2.34 6.15
C LEU A 315 11.72 1.29 7.28
N GLY A 316 10.93 0.21 7.15
CA GLY A 316 10.96 -0.92 8.06
C GLY A 316 12.17 -1.85 7.81
N ILE A 317 12.96 -1.57 6.78
CA ILE A 317 14.28 -2.15 6.54
C ILE A 317 15.26 -1.01 6.30
N GLN A 318 16.29 -0.88 7.14
CA GLN A 318 17.33 0.13 6.99
C GLN A 318 18.71 -0.50 7.19
N ALA A 319 19.70 0.09 6.54
CA ALA A 319 21.10 -0.26 6.70
C ALA A 319 21.71 0.55 7.85
N PHE A 320 22.57 -0.13 8.60
CA PHE A 320 23.35 0.45 9.69
C PHE A 320 24.78 -0.08 9.62
N GLU A 321 25.71 0.71 10.13
CA GLU A 321 27.06 0.26 10.42
C GLU A 321 27.06 -0.50 11.76
N PRO A 322 27.47 -1.78 11.78
CA PRO A 322 27.54 -2.58 12.98
C PRO A 322 28.72 -2.19 13.89
N ILE A 323 28.42 -1.90 15.15
CA ILE A 323 29.39 -1.75 16.24
C ILE A 323 29.29 -2.99 17.12
N LEU A 324 30.43 -3.61 17.41
CA LEU A 324 30.47 -4.78 18.30
C LEU A 324 30.10 -4.38 19.73
N VAL A 325 29.04 -5.00 20.26
CA VAL A 325 28.62 -4.84 21.64
C VAL A 325 28.65 -6.16 22.40
N GLU A 326 28.86 -6.07 23.71
CA GLU A 326 28.74 -7.20 24.62
C GLU A 326 27.28 -7.60 24.84
N GLY A 327 27.05 -8.85 25.25
CA GLY A 327 25.72 -9.38 25.50
C GLY A 327 25.10 -10.07 24.28
N LYS A 328 23.76 -10.09 24.23
CA LYS A 328 22.99 -10.83 23.22
C LYS A 328 21.91 -9.99 22.53
N ALA A 329 21.68 -8.75 22.97
CA ALA A 329 20.63 -7.89 22.44
C ALA A 329 21.20 -6.90 21.41
N ILE A 330 20.42 -6.58 20.39
CA ILE A 330 20.80 -5.60 19.37
C ILE A 330 20.54 -4.21 19.93
N HIS A 331 21.51 -3.30 19.87
CA HIS A 331 21.30 -1.92 20.30
C HIS A 331 20.83 -1.11 19.10
N LEU A 332 19.67 -0.46 19.24
CA LEU A 332 19.08 0.38 18.19
C LEU A 332 19.13 1.86 18.61
N PRO A 333 19.50 2.79 17.71
CA PRO A 333 19.44 4.22 18.00
C PRO A 333 17.97 4.66 18.21
N PRO A 334 17.68 5.46 19.27
CA PRO A 334 16.31 5.88 19.60
C PRO A 334 15.56 6.61 18.47
N LEU A 335 16.28 7.35 17.62
CA LEU A 335 15.70 8.10 16.51
C LEU A 335 15.12 7.19 15.41
N ALA A 336 15.66 5.97 15.26
CA ALA A 336 15.18 5.02 14.26
C ALA A 336 13.89 4.28 14.69
N CYS A 337 13.56 4.27 15.98
CA CYS A 337 12.41 3.54 16.52
C CYS A 337 11.07 3.93 15.86
N ALA A 338 10.90 5.21 15.54
CA ALA A 338 9.68 5.73 14.90
C ALA A 338 9.47 5.11 13.51
N ALA A 339 10.53 4.95 12.72
CA ALA A 339 10.46 4.31 11.41
C ALA A 339 10.15 2.82 11.51
N PHE A 340 10.75 2.09 12.45
CA PHE A 340 10.44 0.67 12.64
C PHE A 340 9.10 0.42 13.36
N ASN A 341 8.47 1.48 13.89
CA ASN A 341 7.37 1.40 14.85
C ASN A 341 7.69 0.42 16.01
N ALA A 342 8.93 0.50 16.50
CA ALA A 342 9.52 -0.43 17.46
C ALA A 342 9.57 0.17 18.86
N ASP A 343 9.30 -0.65 19.86
CA ASP A 343 9.49 -0.35 21.27
C ASP A 343 10.48 -1.33 21.91
N PHE A 344 10.73 -1.18 23.21
CA PHE A 344 11.76 -1.93 23.94
C PHE A 344 11.17 -2.83 25.03
N ASP A 345 9.96 -3.37 24.80
CA ASP A 345 9.24 -4.22 25.77
C ASP A 345 9.41 -5.74 25.53
N GLY A 346 10.25 -6.12 24.56
CA GLY A 346 10.49 -7.51 24.14
C GLY A 346 10.52 -7.72 22.63
N ASP A 347 10.32 -6.65 21.87
CA ASP A 347 10.43 -6.61 20.42
C ASP A 347 11.74 -7.20 19.89
N GLN A 348 11.64 -7.84 18.72
CA GLN A 348 12.76 -8.51 18.06
C GLN A 348 12.98 -7.98 16.65
N MET A 349 14.24 -7.81 16.28
CA MET A 349 14.64 -7.45 14.91
C MET A 349 15.46 -8.56 14.27
N ALA A 350 15.27 -8.73 12.96
CA ALA A 350 16.10 -9.55 12.12
C ALA A 350 17.26 -8.72 11.57
N VAL A 351 18.43 -9.34 11.45
CA VAL A 351 19.63 -8.78 10.83
C VAL A 351 19.93 -9.60 9.59
N HIS A 352 20.24 -8.93 8.47
CA HIS A 352 20.68 -9.56 7.23
C HIS A 352 22.00 -8.96 6.79
N LEU A 353 22.94 -9.81 6.36
CA LEU A 353 24.26 -9.38 5.89
C LEU A 353 24.30 -9.33 4.35
N PRO A 354 24.45 -8.15 3.71
CA PRO A 354 24.71 -8.06 2.28
C PRO A 354 26.08 -8.64 1.95
N LEU A 355 26.17 -9.52 0.94
CA LEU A 355 27.40 -10.23 0.60
C LEU A 355 28.15 -9.61 -0.58
N SER A 356 27.45 -9.32 -1.69
CA SER A 356 28.09 -8.77 -2.89
C SER A 356 28.43 -7.30 -2.72
N ALA A 357 29.39 -6.81 -3.52
CA ALA A 357 29.81 -5.41 -3.48
C ALA A 357 28.66 -4.45 -3.85
N GLU A 358 27.84 -4.85 -4.83
CA GLU A 358 26.66 -4.10 -5.26
C GLU A 358 25.63 -4.01 -4.14
N ALA A 359 25.35 -5.12 -3.44
CA ALA A 359 24.40 -5.13 -2.32
C ALA A 359 24.90 -4.29 -1.13
N GLN A 360 26.22 -4.27 -0.88
CA GLN A 360 26.81 -3.39 0.14
C GLN A 360 26.72 -1.92 -0.27
N ALA A 361 26.95 -1.60 -1.54
CA ALA A 361 26.81 -0.24 -2.08
C ALA A 361 25.36 0.24 -2.06
N GLU A 362 24.40 -0.62 -2.40
CA GLU A 362 22.95 -0.34 -2.27
C GLU A 362 22.56 -0.07 -0.82
N ALA A 363 23.02 -0.93 0.10
CA ALA A 363 22.77 -0.74 1.53
C ALA A 363 23.33 0.61 2.00
N ARG A 364 24.54 0.96 1.58
CA ARG A 364 25.23 2.19 1.99
C ARG A 364 24.63 3.46 1.39
N SER A 365 24.21 3.43 0.12
CA SER A 365 23.82 4.64 -0.61
C SER A 365 22.30 4.86 -0.62
N LEU A 366 21.50 3.80 -0.55
CA LEU A 366 20.04 3.88 -0.67
C LEU A 366 19.32 3.59 0.65
N MET A 367 19.86 2.67 1.46
CA MET A 367 19.15 2.15 2.64
C MET A 367 19.68 2.69 3.97
N MET A 368 20.75 3.47 3.97
CA MET A 368 21.36 3.98 5.20
C MET A 368 20.35 4.81 5.99
N ALA A 369 20.29 4.57 7.30
CA ALA A 369 19.33 5.24 8.17
C ALA A 369 19.48 6.77 8.18
N SER A 370 20.71 7.29 8.03
CA SER A 370 20.99 8.73 7.97
C SER A 370 20.48 9.43 6.71
N ASP A 371 20.30 8.70 5.61
CA ASP A 371 19.78 9.28 4.35
C ASP A 371 18.25 9.20 4.28
N ASN A 372 17.65 8.32 5.08
CA ASN A 372 16.22 8.02 5.08
C ASN A 372 15.47 8.71 6.25
N ILE A 373 15.58 10.04 6.32
CA ILE A 373 15.01 10.89 7.37
C ILE A 373 13.54 11.24 7.11
N LEU A 374 13.18 11.42 5.83
CA LEU A 374 11.86 11.85 5.39
C LEU A 374 10.94 10.68 5.08
N LYS A 375 9.65 10.84 5.38
CA LYS A 375 8.60 9.89 5.01
C LYS A 375 8.37 9.97 3.49
N PRO A 376 8.41 8.85 2.76
CA PRO A 376 8.02 8.84 1.35
C PRO A 376 6.54 9.16 1.09
N ALA A 377 5.69 9.16 2.13
CA ALA A 377 4.24 9.36 2.01
C ALA A 377 3.83 10.83 1.88
N ASP A 378 4.42 11.69 2.70
CA ASP A 378 4.04 13.10 2.88
C ASP A 378 5.25 14.06 2.80
N GLY A 379 6.49 13.56 2.93
CA GLY A 379 7.70 14.37 2.93
C GLY A 379 8.05 14.97 4.30
N HIS A 380 7.30 14.64 5.36
CA HIS A 380 7.63 15.08 6.72
C HIS A 380 8.72 14.22 7.35
N THR A 381 9.42 14.78 8.32
CA THR A 381 10.49 14.08 9.05
C THR A 381 9.92 12.95 9.92
N VAL A 382 10.50 11.75 9.77
CA VAL A 382 10.12 10.55 10.54
C VAL A 382 10.90 10.45 11.83
N THR A 383 12.19 10.74 11.72
CA THR A 383 13.21 10.51 12.74
C THR A 383 13.31 11.72 13.64
N MET A 384 12.21 11.97 14.37
CA MET A 384 12.09 13.08 15.30
C MET A 384 12.44 12.66 16.73
N PRO A 385 13.02 13.57 17.54
CA PRO A 385 13.06 13.42 18.99
C PRO A 385 11.68 13.04 19.53
N SER A 386 11.64 12.05 20.42
CA SER A 386 10.40 11.53 21.01
C SER A 386 10.51 11.41 22.52
N GLN A 387 9.36 11.46 23.20
CA GLN A 387 9.22 11.26 24.65
C GLN A 387 10.25 12.06 25.45
N ASP A 388 11.20 11.39 26.11
CA ASP A 388 12.21 11.96 27.00
C ASP A 388 13.06 13.04 26.31
N MET A 389 13.41 12.86 25.05
CA MET A 389 14.17 13.86 24.30
C MET A 389 13.38 15.17 24.18
N ILE A 390 12.08 15.07 23.87
CA ILE A 390 11.20 16.25 23.78
C ILE A 390 11.09 16.90 25.15
N LEU A 391 10.95 16.12 26.22
CA LEU A 391 10.83 16.64 27.57
C LEU A 391 12.07 17.44 27.99
N GLY A 392 13.27 16.92 27.71
CA GLY A 392 14.52 17.64 27.97
C GLY A 392 14.64 18.94 27.19
N LEU A 393 14.32 18.92 25.89
CA LEU A 393 14.36 20.12 25.03
C LEU A 393 13.29 21.15 25.43
N TYR A 394 12.10 20.70 25.81
CA TYR A 394 11.03 21.54 26.32
C TYR A 394 11.43 22.22 27.63
N TYR A 395 12.03 21.46 28.55
CA TYR A 395 12.58 22.01 29.80
C TYR A 395 13.62 23.11 29.51
N LEU A 396 14.57 22.87 28.61
CA LEU A 396 15.61 23.86 28.26
C LEU A 396 15.04 25.15 27.66
N THR A 397 14.02 25.04 26.82
CA THR A 397 13.46 26.18 26.07
C THR A 397 12.39 26.96 26.86
N THR A 398 11.96 26.43 28.00
CA THR A 398 11.01 27.08 28.91
C THR A 398 11.69 28.22 29.67
N VAL A 399 10.99 29.33 29.81
CA VAL A 399 11.42 30.49 30.60
C VAL A 399 10.46 30.66 31.75
N ILE A 400 10.98 30.80 32.97
CA ILE A 400 10.18 31.01 34.18
C ILE A 400 10.30 32.48 34.58
N ASP A 401 9.16 33.17 34.66
CA ASP A 401 9.11 34.54 35.18
C ASP A 401 9.30 34.56 36.70
N GLY A 402 10.13 35.48 37.18
CA GLY A 402 10.56 35.56 38.58
C GLY A 402 11.69 34.59 38.95
N ALA A 403 12.32 33.92 37.97
CA ALA A 403 13.43 33.01 38.24
C ALA A 403 14.69 33.75 38.73
N LYS A 404 15.52 33.05 39.51
CA LYS A 404 16.75 33.60 40.08
C LYS A 404 17.68 34.13 38.99
N GLY A 405 18.07 35.40 39.08
CA GLY A 405 18.99 36.04 38.13
C GLY A 405 18.33 36.63 36.88
N GLN A 406 16.99 36.72 36.83
CA GLN A 406 16.28 37.38 35.73
C GLN A 406 16.68 38.86 35.59
N GLY A 407 16.99 39.27 34.36
CA GLY A 407 17.45 40.61 34.03
C GLY A 407 18.94 40.86 34.25
N ARG A 408 19.74 39.86 34.68
CA ARG A 408 21.21 39.98 34.68
C ARG A 408 21.74 40.13 33.25
N VAL A 409 22.81 40.91 33.14
CA VAL A 409 23.50 41.22 31.89
C VAL A 409 24.87 40.55 31.90
N PHE A 410 25.18 39.81 30.84
CA PHE A 410 26.47 39.14 30.67
C PHE A 410 27.19 39.65 29.44
N SER A 411 28.50 39.79 29.56
CA SER A 411 29.38 40.24 28.49
C SER A 411 29.68 39.15 27.46
N SER A 412 29.52 37.88 27.82
CA SER A 412 29.83 36.70 26.99
C SER A 412 29.01 35.48 27.42
N LEU A 413 29.03 34.44 26.59
CA LEU A 413 28.39 33.15 26.89
C LEU A 413 29.08 32.42 28.04
N GLU A 414 30.41 32.49 28.08
CA GLU A 414 31.25 31.86 29.10
C GLU A 414 30.99 32.48 30.49
N GLU A 415 30.71 33.79 30.54
CA GLU A 415 30.32 34.44 31.79
C GLU A 415 28.96 33.95 32.31
N ALA A 416 28.00 33.76 31.41
CA ALA A 416 26.71 33.20 31.76
C ALA A 416 26.83 31.74 32.23
N GLU A 417 27.71 30.95 31.61
CA GLU A 417 28.02 29.58 32.03
C GLU A 417 28.62 29.55 33.45
N MET A 418 29.63 30.38 33.72
CA MET A 418 30.22 30.50 35.06
C MET A 418 29.18 30.92 36.12
N ALA A 419 28.25 31.81 35.77
CA ALA A 419 27.18 32.23 36.67
C ALA A 419 26.17 31.09 36.93
N LEU A 420 25.88 30.26 35.92
CA LEU A 420 25.04 29.07 36.06
C LEU A 420 25.71 28.01 36.95
N ASP A 421 27.00 27.75 36.73
CA ASP A 421 27.79 26.77 37.51
C ASP A 421 27.89 27.17 38.99
N LYS A 422 27.96 28.48 39.27
CA LYS A 422 27.89 29.02 40.64
C LYS A 422 26.47 29.06 41.22
N HIS A 423 25.46 28.66 40.45
CA HIS A 423 24.04 28.76 40.79
C HIS A 423 23.59 30.20 41.11
N GLU A 424 24.20 31.21 40.48
CA GLU A 424 23.80 32.61 40.60
C GLU A 424 22.60 32.93 39.71
N ILE A 425 22.45 32.22 38.59
CA ILE A 425 21.29 32.29 37.69
C ILE A 425 20.64 30.91 37.55
N ASP A 426 19.34 30.89 37.28
CA ASP A 426 18.62 29.69 36.84
C ASP A 426 18.75 29.48 35.32
N MET A 427 18.77 28.23 34.86
CA MET A 427 18.87 27.91 33.43
C MET A 427 17.68 28.46 32.61
N GLN A 428 16.52 28.59 33.24
CA GLN A 428 15.26 29.07 32.67
C GLN A 428 15.01 30.56 32.96
N ALA A 429 15.96 31.26 33.59
CA ALA A 429 15.84 32.70 33.82
C ALA A 429 16.05 33.51 32.52
N LYS A 430 15.28 34.59 32.36
CA LYS A 430 15.44 35.52 31.24
C LYS A 430 16.59 36.48 31.52
N VAL A 431 17.70 36.34 30.80
CA VAL A 431 18.95 37.11 30.95
C VAL A 431 19.29 37.83 29.65
N LEU A 432 20.11 38.87 29.71
CA LEU A 432 20.64 39.55 28.52
C LEU A 432 22.09 39.15 28.32
N ILE A 433 22.42 38.68 27.13
CA ILE A 433 23.78 38.27 26.80
C ILE A 433 24.22 39.00 25.54
N ARG A 434 25.46 39.49 25.56
CA ARG A 434 26.08 40.12 24.40
C ARG A 434 26.55 39.04 23.42
N LEU A 435 25.99 39.06 22.21
CA LEU A 435 26.27 38.10 21.15
C LEU A 435 27.06 38.76 20.00
N PRO A 436 27.94 38.00 19.30
CA PRO A 436 28.81 38.53 18.25
C PRO A 436 28.03 38.95 16.99
N GLN A 437 28.71 39.67 16.08
CA GLN A 437 28.12 40.18 14.84
C GLN A 437 27.55 39.07 13.94
N ASP A 438 28.14 37.88 13.96
CA ASP A 438 27.74 36.73 13.13
C ASP A 438 26.45 36.04 13.63
N PHE A 439 25.86 36.54 14.71
CA PHE A 439 24.61 36.03 15.28
C PHE A 439 23.42 36.29 14.35
N VAL A 440 22.75 35.22 13.91
CA VAL A 440 21.53 35.29 13.09
C VAL A 440 20.33 35.56 13.99
N LEU A 441 19.85 36.81 13.97
CA LEU A 441 18.67 37.23 14.72
C LEU A 441 17.40 36.49 14.23
N PRO A 442 16.38 36.33 15.11
CA PRO A 442 15.07 35.84 14.71
C PRO A 442 14.47 36.68 13.56
N LYS A 443 13.69 36.04 12.67
CA LYS A 443 12.88 36.76 11.69
C LYS A 443 11.93 37.71 12.44
N ASP A 444 11.91 38.99 12.05
CA ASP A 444 11.09 40.05 12.65
C ASP A 444 11.44 40.41 14.12
N TRP A 445 12.74 40.38 14.47
CA TRP A 445 13.20 40.82 15.79
C TRP A 445 13.00 42.34 16.00
N GLU A 446 12.32 42.70 17.08
CA GLU A 446 12.21 44.06 17.61
C GLU A 446 12.81 44.12 19.03
N PRO A 447 13.53 45.20 19.41
CA PRO A 447 14.13 45.31 20.74
C PRO A 447 13.11 45.30 21.88
N GLY A 448 13.19 44.31 22.76
CA GLY A 448 12.33 44.17 23.93
C GLY A 448 12.92 44.73 25.22
N GLU A 449 12.07 44.90 26.24
CA GLU A 449 12.45 45.27 27.62
C GLU A 449 12.31 44.08 28.57
N VAL A 450 13.25 43.91 29.51
CA VAL A 450 13.23 42.85 30.54
C VAL A 450 13.32 43.48 31.93
N LYS A 451 12.38 43.11 32.80
CA LYS A 451 12.36 43.52 34.21
C LYS A 451 13.41 42.74 35.02
N VAL A 452 14.19 43.44 35.84
CA VAL A 452 15.20 42.84 36.71
C VAL A 452 14.56 42.33 38.00
N VAL A 453 14.92 41.11 38.39
CA VAL A 453 14.56 40.51 39.69
C VAL A 453 15.78 40.63 40.60
N ASP A 454 15.58 41.22 41.79
CA ASP A 454 16.63 41.55 42.78
C ASP A 454 17.73 42.51 42.24
N PRO A 455 17.38 43.74 41.83
CA PRO A 455 18.36 44.71 41.34
C PRO A 455 19.37 45.10 42.43
N GLU A 456 20.66 45.13 42.09
CA GLU A 456 21.70 45.68 42.95
C GLU A 456 21.47 47.18 43.18
N PRO A 457 21.81 47.74 44.36
CA PRO A 457 21.61 49.17 44.64
C PRO A 457 22.30 50.06 43.59
N GLY A 458 21.51 50.75 42.75
CA GLY A 458 22.00 51.62 41.68
C GLY A 458 21.91 51.04 40.25
N SER A 459 21.46 49.79 40.10
CA SER A 459 21.16 49.19 38.79
C SER A 459 19.74 49.57 38.29
N PRO A 460 19.51 49.63 36.96
CA PRO A 460 18.19 49.95 36.42
C PRO A 460 17.17 48.82 36.65
N ASP A 461 15.91 49.18 36.96
CA ASP A 461 14.81 48.24 37.18
C ASP A 461 14.41 47.46 35.90
N VAL A 462 14.82 47.96 34.74
CA VAL A 462 14.54 47.41 33.41
C VAL A 462 15.79 47.51 32.54
N VAL A 463 16.14 46.41 31.87
CA VAL A 463 17.23 46.37 30.88
C VAL A 463 16.62 46.16 29.49
N LYS A 464 17.18 46.84 28.48
CA LYS A 464 16.69 46.77 27.10
C LYS A 464 17.65 46.00 26.22
N GLU A 465 17.10 45.30 25.23
CA GLU A 465 17.90 44.80 24.11
C GLU A 465 18.41 45.97 23.27
N GLU A 466 19.66 45.90 22.80
CA GLU A 466 20.28 46.97 22.02
C GLU A 466 21.28 46.40 21.02
N ARG A 467 21.38 47.02 19.84
CA ARG A 467 22.41 46.71 18.85
C ARG A 467 23.53 47.75 18.94
N PHE A 468 24.74 47.29 19.22
CA PHE A 468 25.91 48.15 19.39
C PHE A 468 26.54 48.54 18.05
N HIS A 469 27.32 49.63 18.07
CA HIS A 469 28.02 50.14 16.88
C HIS A 469 29.07 49.18 16.29
N ASP A 470 29.58 48.24 17.08
CA ASP A 470 30.51 47.20 16.64
C ASP A 470 29.82 45.99 16.00
N GLY A 471 28.50 46.05 15.81
CA GLY A 471 27.71 44.99 15.20
C GLY A 471 27.23 43.92 16.17
N SER A 472 27.72 43.91 17.43
CA SER A 472 27.24 43.00 18.48
C SER A 472 25.83 43.39 18.95
N VAL A 473 25.07 42.40 19.43
CA VAL A 473 23.69 42.61 19.91
C VAL A 473 23.58 42.15 21.36
N LEU A 474 22.99 42.98 22.20
CA LEU A 474 22.53 42.58 23.53
C LEU A 474 21.14 41.95 23.38
N PHE A 475 21.06 40.63 23.57
CA PHE A 475 19.88 39.84 23.25
C PHE A 475 19.30 39.18 24.50
N ALA A 476 17.98 39.26 24.69
CA ALA A 476 17.26 38.72 25.83
C ALA A 476 16.79 37.29 25.55
N THR A 477 17.36 36.33 26.27
CA THR A 477 17.01 34.91 26.14
C THR A 477 17.27 34.16 27.46
N SER A 478 17.21 32.83 27.46
CA SER A 478 17.66 32.02 28.58
C SER A 478 18.89 31.19 28.20
N TYR A 479 19.69 30.81 29.18
CA TYR A 479 20.85 29.95 28.93
C TYR A 479 20.43 28.60 28.33
N GLY A 480 19.28 28.05 28.76
CA GLY A 480 18.72 26.84 28.17
C GLY A 480 18.38 26.97 26.68
N ARG A 481 17.85 28.11 26.23
CA ARG A 481 17.60 28.38 24.80
C ARG A 481 18.88 28.51 23.99
N ILE A 482 19.96 29.02 24.57
CA ILE A 482 21.27 29.08 23.90
C ILE A 482 21.81 27.67 23.68
N LEU A 483 21.78 26.82 24.71
CA LEU A 483 22.18 25.42 24.58
C LEU A 483 21.38 24.69 23.52
N PHE A 484 20.06 24.95 23.46
CA PHE A 484 19.19 24.42 22.41
C PHE A 484 19.62 24.88 21.02
N ASN A 485 19.82 26.19 20.82
CA ASN A 485 20.23 26.73 19.52
C ASN A 485 21.64 26.29 19.11
N GLY A 486 22.53 25.96 20.06
CA GLY A 486 23.83 25.35 19.78
C GLY A 486 23.76 23.96 19.12
N THR A 487 22.58 23.32 19.12
CA THR A 487 22.36 22.07 18.38
C THR A 487 21.92 22.27 16.93
N LEU A 488 21.51 23.48 16.56
CA LEU A 488 21.02 23.82 15.23
C LEU A 488 22.20 24.24 14.32
N PRO A 489 22.02 24.25 12.98
CA PRO A 489 23.02 24.78 12.06
C PRO A 489 23.40 26.24 12.39
N VAL A 490 24.67 26.60 12.19
CA VAL A 490 25.24 27.90 12.61
C VAL A 490 24.56 29.11 11.97
N ASP A 491 24.07 28.95 10.74
CA ASP A 491 23.36 29.96 9.95
C ASP A 491 21.83 29.91 10.13
N TYR A 492 21.32 29.00 10.97
CA TYR A 492 19.88 28.90 11.24
C TYR A 492 19.41 30.05 12.15
N PRO A 493 18.25 30.67 11.88
CA PRO A 493 17.72 31.74 12.72
C PRO A 493 17.52 31.30 14.17
N PHE A 494 17.92 32.15 15.12
CA PHE A 494 17.80 31.81 16.53
C PHE A 494 16.33 31.62 16.96
N VAL A 495 16.05 30.47 17.58
CA VAL A 495 14.73 30.11 18.11
C VAL A 495 14.62 30.59 19.55
N ASN A 496 13.94 31.73 19.76
CA ASN A 496 13.74 32.34 21.09
C ASN A 496 12.34 32.10 21.67
N GLU A 497 11.79 30.91 21.48
CA GLU A 497 10.48 30.50 21.98
C GLU A 497 10.54 29.12 22.61
N GLN A 498 9.48 28.75 23.32
CA GLN A 498 9.35 27.40 23.87
C GLN A 498 9.14 26.40 22.72
N ALA A 499 9.82 25.26 22.78
CA ALA A 499 9.82 24.28 21.70
C ALA A 499 9.09 22.97 22.10
N PRO A 500 7.74 22.94 22.12
CA PRO A 500 6.99 21.70 22.24
C PRO A 500 7.12 20.86 20.96
N LYS A 501 6.70 19.58 21.00
CA LYS A 501 6.80 18.63 19.88
C LYS A 501 6.39 19.21 18.51
N LYS A 502 5.24 19.90 18.45
CA LYS A 502 4.72 20.48 17.20
C LYS A 502 5.66 21.55 16.64
N ARG A 503 6.26 22.37 17.50
CA ARG A 503 7.20 23.41 17.07
C ARG A 503 8.54 22.82 16.65
N LEU A 504 9.05 21.84 17.41
CA LEU A 504 10.25 21.08 17.03
C LEU A 504 10.08 20.42 15.66
N SER A 505 8.92 19.81 15.37
CA SER A 505 8.63 19.23 14.05
C SER A 505 8.77 20.25 12.92
N LYS A 506 8.21 21.45 13.09
CA LYS A 506 8.33 22.53 12.10
C LYS A 506 9.79 22.99 11.90
N ILE A 507 10.57 23.04 12.98
CA ILE A 507 11.99 23.43 12.91
C ILE A 507 12.78 22.37 12.14
N VAL A 508 12.60 21.09 12.45
CA VAL A 508 13.33 20.01 11.76
C VAL A 508 12.88 19.88 10.31
N ASP A 509 11.59 20.03 9.99
CA ASP A 509 11.10 20.03 8.60
C ASP A 509 11.70 21.20 7.78
N ASP A 510 11.83 22.40 8.38
CA ASP A 510 12.46 23.55 7.75
C ASP A 510 13.97 23.30 7.51
N ILE A 511 14.65 22.69 8.49
CA ILE A 511 16.06 22.30 8.35
C ILE A 511 16.21 21.23 7.27
N ALA A 512 15.33 20.24 7.19
CA ALA A 512 15.38 19.19 6.17
C ALA A 512 15.11 19.70 4.75
N THR A 513 14.44 20.86 4.63
CA THR A 513 14.18 21.50 3.33
C THR A 513 15.36 22.36 2.87
N ARG A 514 16.06 23.04 3.79
CA ARG A 514 17.12 24.00 3.46
C ARG A 514 18.53 23.41 3.48
N TYR A 515 18.78 22.40 4.32
CA TYR A 515 20.11 21.85 4.56
C TYR A 515 20.29 20.47 3.95
N SER A 516 21.54 20.03 3.85
CA SER A 516 21.86 18.68 3.40
C SER A 516 21.41 17.62 4.42
N THR A 517 21.09 16.41 3.94
CA THR A 517 20.72 15.27 4.80
C THR A 517 21.77 14.97 5.87
N ALA A 518 23.05 15.12 5.54
CA ALA A 518 24.16 14.95 6.47
C ALA A 518 24.10 15.96 7.65
N GLN A 519 23.83 17.24 7.37
CA GLN A 519 23.68 18.26 8.41
C GLN A 519 22.43 18.02 9.26
N VAL A 520 21.33 17.56 8.65
CA VAL A 520 20.10 17.21 9.37
C VAL A 520 20.37 16.05 10.33
N ALA A 521 21.07 14.99 9.89
CA ALA A 521 21.41 13.86 10.73
C ALA A 521 22.27 14.26 11.94
N VAL A 522 23.27 15.13 11.74
CA VAL A 522 24.11 15.68 12.84
C VAL A 522 23.27 16.49 13.82
N THR A 523 22.39 17.35 13.31
CA THR A 523 21.47 18.17 14.13
C THR A 523 20.56 17.28 14.98
N LEU A 524 20.00 16.21 14.38
CA LEU A 524 19.13 15.26 15.09
C LEU A 524 19.88 14.49 16.18
N ASP A 525 21.10 14.04 15.91
CA ASP A 525 21.95 13.40 16.93
C ASP A 525 22.30 14.37 18.07
N ALA A 526 22.57 15.65 17.77
CA ALA A 526 22.82 16.68 18.77
C ALA A 526 21.58 16.98 19.63
N LEU A 527 20.40 17.08 19.02
CA LEU A 527 19.12 17.22 19.72
C LEU A 527 18.81 16.01 20.62
N LYS A 528 19.08 14.80 20.13
CA LYS A 528 18.95 13.55 20.88
C LYS A 528 19.87 13.54 22.10
N ASP A 529 21.16 13.83 21.90
CA ASP A 529 22.17 13.82 22.97
C ASP A 529 21.82 14.88 24.04
N LEU A 530 21.47 16.10 23.62
CA LEU A 530 21.10 17.19 24.54
C LEU A 530 19.79 16.88 25.28
N GLY A 531 18.78 16.37 24.56
CA GLY A 531 17.49 15.98 25.13
C GLY A 531 17.65 14.93 26.23
N PHE A 532 18.38 13.84 25.97
CA PHE A 532 18.63 12.81 26.99
C PHE A 532 19.52 13.28 28.14
N THR A 533 20.49 14.16 27.88
CA THR A 533 21.36 14.68 28.94
C THR A 533 20.59 15.58 29.90
N ARG A 534 19.60 16.33 29.40
CA ARG A 534 18.87 17.34 30.19
C ARG A 534 17.52 16.86 30.71
N ALA A 535 16.93 15.80 30.14
CA ALA A 535 15.68 15.23 30.63
C ALA A 535 15.75 14.81 32.12
N PRO A 536 16.80 14.11 32.62
CA PRO A 536 16.90 13.79 34.05
C PRO A 536 16.98 15.02 34.96
N TRP A 537 17.52 16.13 34.47
CA TRP A 537 17.68 17.37 35.23
C TRP A 537 16.37 18.16 35.34
N SER A 538 15.40 17.88 34.46
CA SER A 538 14.07 18.47 34.55
C SER A 538 13.32 18.09 35.85
N GLY A 539 13.75 17.02 36.54
CA GLY A 539 13.13 16.56 37.79
C GLY A 539 11.69 16.05 37.62
N VAL A 540 11.22 15.92 36.39
CA VAL A 540 9.85 15.48 36.08
C VAL A 540 9.67 14.05 36.57
N SER A 541 8.73 13.89 37.49
CA SER A 541 8.32 12.61 38.06
C SER A 541 6.80 12.53 38.06
N PHE A 542 6.25 11.34 38.26
CA PHE A 542 4.81 11.16 38.37
C PHE A 542 4.47 10.63 39.75
N ALA A 543 3.84 11.48 40.57
CA ALA A 543 3.33 11.11 41.88
C ALA A 543 1.81 11.15 41.92
N PHE A 544 1.21 10.45 42.89
CA PHE A 544 -0.23 10.54 43.12
C PHE A 544 -0.65 11.97 43.49
N SER A 545 0.21 12.79 44.06
CA SER A 545 -0.07 14.22 44.33
C SER A 545 -0.27 15.06 43.07
N ASP A 546 0.30 14.64 41.95
CA ASP A 546 0.32 15.42 40.69
C ASP A 546 -1.03 15.30 39.94
N VAL A 547 -1.86 14.31 40.29
CA VAL A 547 -3.19 14.15 39.73
C VAL A 547 -4.18 15.00 40.55
N ILE A 548 -4.39 16.24 40.11
CA ILE A 548 -5.32 17.19 40.74
C ILE A 548 -6.73 16.89 40.23
N GLN A 549 -7.66 16.67 41.17
CA GLN A 549 -9.08 16.48 40.87
C GLN A 549 -9.81 17.81 41.09
N PRO A 550 -10.70 18.23 40.17
CA PRO A 550 -11.49 19.44 40.37
C PRO A 550 -12.43 19.27 41.57
N PRO A 551 -12.48 20.24 42.49
CA PRO A 551 -13.32 20.16 43.68
C PRO A 551 -14.83 20.14 43.36
N GLU A 552 -15.24 20.71 42.22
CA GLU A 552 -16.62 20.77 41.74
C GLU A 552 -17.11 19.45 41.09
N LEU A 553 -16.24 18.44 40.95
CA LEU A 553 -16.57 17.20 40.25
C LEU A 553 -17.84 16.53 40.77
N ASP A 554 -17.94 16.37 42.08
CA ASP A 554 -19.07 15.69 42.71
C ASP A 554 -20.36 16.53 42.57
N GLU A 555 -20.25 17.86 42.54
CA GLU A 555 -21.38 18.77 42.30
C GLU A 555 -21.92 18.65 40.86
N TYR A 556 -21.03 18.59 39.86
CA TYR A 556 -21.44 18.35 38.48
C TYR A 556 -22.15 17.00 38.33
N ILE A 557 -21.60 15.94 38.92
CA ILE A 557 -22.19 14.61 38.83
C ILE A 557 -23.59 14.58 39.49
N GLU A 558 -23.76 15.19 40.65
CA GLU A 558 -25.07 15.27 41.33
C GLU A 558 -26.10 16.08 40.53
N LYS A 559 -25.69 17.21 39.94
CA LYS A 559 -26.56 18.04 39.08
C LYS A 559 -27.10 17.22 37.91
N TYR A 560 -26.22 16.52 37.19
CA TYR A 560 -26.62 15.73 36.02
C TYR A 560 -27.36 14.44 36.38
N GLU A 561 -27.10 13.85 37.54
CA GLU A 561 -27.91 12.72 38.05
C GLU A 561 -29.37 13.16 38.25
N GLY A 562 -29.58 14.33 38.87
CA GLY A 562 -30.93 14.87 39.09
C GLY A 562 -31.66 15.24 37.80
N GLU A 563 -30.95 15.60 36.74
CA GLU A 563 -31.55 15.80 35.41
C GLU A 563 -31.84 14.46 34.71
N ALA A 564 -30.96 13.47 34.83
CA ALA A 564 -31.16 12.12 34.30
C ALA A 564 -32.37 11.42 34.95
N ASP A 565 -32.59 11.64 36.25
CA ASP A 565 -33.77 11.13 36.97
C ASP A 565 -35.08 11.71 36.41
N LYS A 566 -35.11 13.00 36.03
CA LYS A 566 -36.28 13.61 35.37
C LYS A 566 -36.56 12.99 34.00
N VAL A 567 -35.51 12.66 33.23
CA VAL A 567 -35.65 11.96 31.94
C VAL A 567 -36.24 10.56 32.15
N ASN A 568 -35.81 9.86 33.21
CA ASN A 568 -36.38 8.57 33.59
C ASN A 568 -37.84 8.69 34.05
N GLU A 569 -38.19 9.70 34.86
CA GLU A 569 -39.57 9.98 35.26
C GLU A 569 -40.48 10.25 34.05
N ASN A 570 -40.02 11.07 33.10
CA ASN A 570 -40.74 11.36 31.85
C ASN A 570 -41.00 10.10 31.01
N TYR A 571 -40.06 9.14 31.02
CA TYR A 571 -40.26 7.84 30.41
C TYR A 571 -41.28 6.99 31.17
N GLU A 572 -41.24 6.96 32.50
CA GLU A 572 -42.18 6.19 33.34
C GLU A 572 -43.63 6.67 33.19
N ILE A 573 -43.85 7.98 33.02
CA ILE A 573 -45.18 8.56 32.73
C ILE A 573 -45.60 8.44 31.26
N GLY A 574 -44.74 7.86 30.41
CA GLY A 574 -45.02 7.60 28.99
C GLY A 574 -44.89 8.81 28.05
N MET A 575 -44.22 9.89 28.48
CA MET A 575 -43.95 11.07 27.63
C MET A 575 -42.82 10.83 26.62
N LEU A 576 -41.89 9.92 26.92
CA LEU A 576 -40.75 9.56 26.06
C LEU A 576 -40.82 8.08 25.66
N THR A 577 -40.37 7.80 24.44
CA THR A 577 -40.06 6.43 24.03
C THR A 577 -38.71 5.97 24.59
N GLU A 578 -38.43 4.66 24.59
CA GLU A 578 -37.15 4.11 25.08
C GLU A 578 -35.96 4.62 24.25
N GLU A 579 -36.15 4.83 22.96
CA GLU A 579 -35.11 5.32 22.06
C GLU A 579 -34.79 6.79 22.33
N GLU A 580 -35.81 7.62 22.51
CA GLU A 580 -35.67 9.03 22.90
C GLU A 580 -35.03 9.17 24.29
N ARG A 581 -35.48 8.38 25.29
CA ARG A 581 -34.87 8.35 26.63
C ARG A 581 -33.38 8.08 26.55
N ARG A 582 -32.98 7.07 25.76
CA ARG A 582 -31.58 6.68 25.62
C ARG A 582 -30.76 7.80 24.97
N GLN A 583 -31.29 8.46 23.95
CA GLN A 583 -30.62 9.57 23.28
C GLN A 583 -30.45 10.77 24.22
N GLU A 584 -31.51 11.18 24.93
CA GLU A 584 -31.43 12.30 25.88
C GLU A 584 -30.43 12.02 27.01
N LEU A 585 -30.41 10.80 27.57
CA LEU A 585 -29.42 10.42 28.58
C LEU A 585 -27.99 10.47 28.04
N VAL A 586 -27.76 10.02 26.80
CA VAL A 586 -26.44 10.08 26.15
C VAL A 586 -26.00 11.53 25.98
N ASP A 587 -26.87 12.40 25.47
CA ASP A 587 -26.55 13.81 25.24
C ASP A 587 -26.25 14.54 26.55
N LEU A 588 -27.02 14.24 27.60
CA LEU A 588 -26.85 14.78 28.94
C LEU A 588 -25.51 14.39 29.57
N TRP A 589 -25.15 13.10 29.53
CA TRP A 589 -23.87 12.64 30.08
C TRP A 589 -22.66 13.05 29.22
N THR A 590 -22.86 13.29 27.93
CA THR A 590 -21.84 13.88 27.05
C THR A 590 -21.54 15.33 27.43
N LYS A 591 -22.58 16.13 27.73
CA LYS A 591 -22.43 17.47 28.31
C LYS A 591 -21.70 17.44 29.64
N CYS A 592 -22.12 16.59 30.58
CA CYS A 592 -21.45 16.40 31.87
C CYS A 592 -19.96 16.11 31.71
N THR A 593 -19.61 15.17 30.83
CA THR A 593 -18.20 14.81 30.57
C THR A 593 -17.39 15.98 30.00
N SER A 594 -18.03 16.85 29.20
CA SER A 594 -17.40 18.04 28.61
C SER A 594 -17.15 19.12 29.66
N GLU A 595 -18.15 19.45 30.50
CA GLU A 595 -18.00 20.41 31.61
C GLU A 595 -16.94 19.94 32.62
N VAL A 596 -16.92 18.64 32.94
CA VAL A 596 -15.87 18.06 33.80
C VAL A 596 -14.50 18.16 33.13
N SER A 597 -14.41 17.98 31.81
CA SER A 597 -13.15 18.13 31.08
C SER A 597 -12.63 19.56 31.20
N GLU A 598 -13.48 20.56 30.97
CA GLU A 598 -13.13 21.98 31.11
C GLU A 598 -12.66 22.30 32.53
N ALA A 599 -13.37 21.82 33.56
CA ALA A 599 -12.97 22.01 34.96
C ALA A 599 -11.62 21.36 35.30
N VAL A 600 -11.31 20.19 34.73
CA VAL A 600 -9.99 19.54 34.85
C VAL A 600 -8.91 20.41 34.21
N GLU A 601 -9.18 20.97 33.03
CA GLU A 601 -8.23 21.84 32.30
C GLU A 601 -7.93 23.14 33.05
N GLU A 602 -8.93 23.78 33.64
CA GLU A 602 -8.77 25.01 34.43
C GLU A 602 -7.90 24.81 35.68
N HIS A 603 -8.05 23.65 36.35
CA HIS A 603 -7.28 23.30 37.54
C HIS A 603 -5.90 22.69 37.23
N PHE A 604 -5.55 22.58 35.95
CA PHE A 604 -4.31 21.97 35.50
C PHE A 604 -3.17 22.99 35.45
N ASP A 605 -2.47 23.19 36.59
CA ASP A 605 -1.32 24.11 36.65
C ASP A 605 -0.22 23.68 35.67
N SER A 606 0.18 24.62 34.81
CA SER A 606 1.32 24.50 33.88
C SER A 606 2.63 24.03 34.53
N LYS A 607 2.84 24.30 35.82
CA LYS A 607 4.04 23.89 36.58
C LYS A 607 3.99 22.44 37.08
N ASN A 608 2.82 21.79 37.00
CA ASN A 608 2.67 20.41 37.40
C ASN A 608 3.45 19.47 36.45
N ASN A 609 4.12 18.46 36.98
CA ASN A 609 4.86 17.48 36.18
C ASN A 609 3.98 16.81 35.10
N LEU A 610 2.73 16.48 35.43
CA LEU A 610 1.79 15.88 34.50
C LEU A 610 1.42 16.85 33.37
N ALA A 611 1.33 18.15 33.69
CA ALA A 611 1.10 19.19 32.72
C ALA A 611 2.29 19.38 31.79
N ILE A 612 3.51 19.39 32.32
CA ILE A 612 4.73 19.47 31.52
C ILE A 612 4.82 18.29 30.53
N ILE A 613 4.50 17.06 30.96
CA ILE A 613 4.53 15.87 30.09
C ILE A 613 3.53 16.01 28.92
N VAL A 614 2.32 16.49 29.19
CA VAL A 614 1.26 16.61 28.18
C VAL A 614 1.46 17.84 27.28
N GLN A 615 1.76 19.01 27.84
CA GLN A 615 1.96 20.27 27.12
C GLN A 615 3.21 20.25 26.23
N SER A 616 4.28 19.58 26.68
CA SER A 616 5.47 19.35 25.83
C SER A 616 5.15 18.50 24.60
N GLY A 617 4.07 17.71 24.65
CA GLY A 617 3.73 16.73 23.62
C GLY A 617 4.61 15.49 23.65
N ALA A 618 5.36 15.26 24.75
CA ALA A 618 6.19 14.08 24.94
C ALA A 618 5.34 12.81 24.98
N ARG A 619 4.28 12.80 25.81
CA ARG A 619 3.35 11.68 25.93
C ARG A 619 2.02 12.12 26.56
N GLY A 620 0.93 11.44 26.19
CA GLY A 620 -0.39 11.67 26.77
C GLY A 620 -1.22 12.72 26.04
N ASN A 621 -2.53 12.73 26.33
CA ASN A 621 -3.46 13.75 25.85
C ASN A 621 -4.42 14.18 26.98
N MET A 622 -5.10 15.31 26.80
CA MET A 622 -5.99 15.85 27.83
C MET A 622 -7.18 14.92 28.14
N MET A 623 -7.65 14.16 27.15
CA MET A 623 -8.69 13.15 27.35
C MET A 623 -8.26 12.04 28.33
N GLN A 624 -6.99 11.60 28.29
CA GLN A 624 -6.44 10.64 29.23
C GLN A 624 -6.32 11.25 30.63
N ILE A 625 -5.93 12.53 30.73
CA ILE A 625 -5.89 13.24 32.01
C ILE A 625 -7.29 13.32 32.61
N ASN A 626 -8.30 13.66 31.81
CA ASN A 626 -9.71 13.67 32.23
C ASN A 626 -10.16 12.28 32.75
N GLN A 627 -9.78 11.18 32.07
CA GLN A 627 -10.09 9.83 32.57
C GLN A 627 -9.43 9.50 33.91
N ILE A 628 -8.27 10.08 34.20
CA ILE A 628 -7.53 9.85 35.45
C ILE A 628 -8.07 10.72 36.60
N ALA A 629 -8.34 11.99 36.34
CA ALA A 629 -8.64 13.01 37.35
C ALA A 629 -10.11 13.48 37.39
N GLY A 630 -10.79 13.52 36.25
CA GLY A 630 -12.17 13.95 36.09
C GLY A 630 -13.15 12.79 36.17
N MET A 631 -13.67 12.33 35.03
CA MET A 631 -14.52 11.14 34.94
C MET A 631 -14.21 10.32 33.68
N ARG A 632 -14.53 9.02 33.68
CA ARG A 632 -14.38 8.20 32.48
C ARG A 632 -15.47 8.46 31.44
N GLY A 633 -16.70 8.73 31.89
CA GLY A 633 -17.83 9.02 31.01
C GLY A 633 -18.50 7.78 30.43
N LEU A 634 -19.13 7.96 29.26
CA LEU A 634 -19.92 6.94 28.58
C LEU A 634 -19.02 5.83 27.98
N VAL A 635 -19.51 4.59 28.01
CA VAL A 635 -18.81 3.42 27.46
C VAL A 635 -19.69 2.66 26.48
N ALA A 636 -19.08 2.08 25.45
CA ALA A 636 -19.78 1.28 24.46
C ALA A 636 -19.89 -0.20 24.88
N ASN A 637 -21.03 -0.80 24.57
CA ASN A 637 -21.23 -2.24 24.69
C ASN A 637 -20.57 -2.99 23.51
N PRO A 638 -20.52 -4.34 23.52
CA PRO A 638 -19.93 -5.10 22.42
C PRO A 638 -20.62 -4.90 21.05
N LYS A 639 -21.89 -4.50 21.03
CA LYS A 639 -22.62 -4.15 19.80
C LYS A 639 -22.20 -2.79 19.23
N GLY A 640 -21.55 -1.93 20.02
CA GLY A 640 -21.19 -0.56 19.65
C GLY A 640 -22.19 0.49 20.10
N GLU A 641 -23.27 0.09 20.78
CA GLU A 641 -24.22 1.04 21.36
C GLU A 641 -23.65 1.63 22.65
N ILE A 642 -23.86 2.93 22.85
CA ILE A 642 -23.49 3.62 24.08
C ILE A 642 -24.42 3.13 25.21
N ILE A 643 -23.81 2.75 26.33
CA ILE A 643 -24.53 2.40 27.56
C ILE A 643 -25.00 3.72 28.20
N PRO A 644 -26.31 3.93 28.42
CA PRO A 644 -26.84 5.21 28.91
C PRO A 644 -26.44 5.53 30.35
N ARG A 645 -25.87 4.56 31.09
CA ARG A 645 -25.29 4.75 32.42
C ARG A 645 -23.78 4.93 32.30
N PRO A 646 -23.23 6.12 32.62
CA PRO A 646 -21.79 6.38 32.50
C PRO A 646 -20.99 5.76 33.64
N VAL A 647 -19.67 5.74 33.47
CA VAL A 647 -18.72 5.53 34.56
C VAL A 647 -18.39 6.89 35.17
N LYS A 648 -18.90 7.12 36.39
CA LYS A 648 -18.77 8.39 37.12
C LYS A 648 -17.42 8.50 37.79
N SER A 649 -16.91 7.37 38.26
CA SER A 649 -15.60 7.27 38.89
C SER A 649 -14.46 7.50 37.87
N ASN A 650 -13.31 7.93 38.38
CA ASN A 650 -12.07 8.03 37.63
C ASN A 650 -11.02 7.05 38.16
N TYR A 651 -9.89 6.95 37.48
CA TYR A 651 -8.83 6.02 37.89
C TYR A 651 -8.14 6.41 39.22
N ARG A 652 -8.19 7.68 39.61
CA ARG A 652 -7.69 8.15 40.91
C ARG A 652 -8.55 7.68 42.08
N LYS A 653 -9.87 7.86 42.01
CA LYS A 653 -10.87 7.43 43.02
C LYS A 653 -11.01 5.90 43.03
N GLY A 654 -10.79 5.26 41.88
CA GLY A 654 -10.98 3.82 41.68
C GLY A 654 -12.40 3.50 41.21
N LEU A 655 -12.54 2.50 40.33
CA LEU A 655 -13.82 2.12 39.76
C LEU A 655 -14.52 1.07 40.63
N SER A 656 -15.84 1.16 40.73
CA SER A 656 -16.64 0.07 41.30
C SER A 656 -16.60 -1.19 40.41
N VAL A 657 -17.00 -2.34 40.96
CA VAL A 657 -17.00 -3.62 40.22
C VAL A 657 -17.85 -3.54 38.95
N LEU A 658 -19.01 -2.88 39.01
CA LEU A 658 -19.91 -2.71 37.87
C LEU A 658 -19.31 -1.76 36.82
N GLU A 659 -18.77 -0.62 37.25
CA GLU A 659 -18.10 0.34 36.36
C GLU A 659 -16.89 -0.29 35.66
N TYR A 660 -16.10 -1.07 36.40
CA TYR A 660 -14.98 -1.81 35.84
C TYR A 660 -15.48 -2.84 34.83
N PHE A 661 -16.53 -3.62 35.16
CA PHE A 661 -17.08 -4.63 34.26
C PHE A 661 -17.59 -4.03 32.94
N ILE A 662 -18.35 -2.93 32.98
CA ILE A 662 -18.86 -2.29 31.75
C ILE A 662 -17.72 -1.68 30.92
N SER A 663 -16.65 -1.18 31.56
CA SER A 663 -15.48 -0.66 30.85
C SER A 663 -14.69 -1.75 30.09
N GLN A 664 -14.75 -3.00 30.54
CA GLN A 664 -14.06 -4.12 29.90
C GLN A 664 -14.62 -4.47 28.51
N HIS A 665 -15.90 -4.19 28.26
CA HIS A 665 -16.53 -4.48 26.96
C HIS A 665 -15.84 -3.71 25.83
N GLY A 666 -15.70 -2.40 25.99
CA GLY A 666 -15.00 -1.54 25.02
C GLY A 666 -13.53 -1.91 24.87
N ALA A 667 -12.83 -2.14 26.00
CA ALA A 667 -11.41 -2.49 25.97
C ALA A 667 -11.12 -3.82 25.25
N ARG A 668 -11.89 -4.87 25.56
CA ARG A 668 -11.73 -6.19 24.90
C ARG A 668 -12.08 -6.14 23.43
N LYS A 669 -13.15 -5.42 23.07
CA LYS A 669 -13.54 -5.22 21.67
C LYS A 669 -12.43 -4.48 20.91
N GLY A 670 -11.86 -3.42 21.49
CA GLY A 670 -10.73 -2.69 20.90
C GLY A 670 -9.53 -3.59 20.60
N LEU A 671 -9.15 -4.47 21.53
CA LEU A 671 -8.06 -5.44 21.32
C LEU A 671 -8.38 -6.46 20.21
N ALA A 672 -9.58 -7.01 20.20
CA ALA A 672 -10.01 -7.98 19.18
C ALA A 672 -10.07 -7.34 17.78
N ASP A 673 -10.61 -6.12 17.68
CA ASP A 673 -10.71 -5.38 16.43
C ASP A 673 -9.33 -4.96 15.91
N THR A 674 -8.41 -4.55 16.79
CA THR A 674 -7.01 -4.26 16.42
C THR A 674 -6.36 -5.48 15.76
N ALA A 675 -6.55 -6.67 16.32
CA ALA A 675 -5.99 -7.90 15.76
C ALA A 675 -6.63 -8.30 14.41
N LEU A 676 -7.97 -8.19 14.29
CA LEU A 676 -8.69 -8.57 13.07
C LEU A 676 -8.44 -7.58 11.91
N ARG A 677 -8.50 -6.28 12.18
CA ARG A 677 -8.43 -5.24 11.15
C ARG A 677 -7.03 -4.98 10.62
N THR A 678 -5.99 -5.29 11.40
CA THR A 678 -4.60 -5.30 10.91
C THR A 678 -4.46 -6.23 9.69
N ALA A 679 -5.19 -7.35 9.67
CA ALA A 679 -5.19 -8.25 8.51
C ALA A 679 -5.89 -7.65 7.28
N GLU A 680 -6.95 -6.84 7.47
CA GLU A 680 -7.68 -6.17 6.39
C GLU A 680 -6.85 -5.05 5.74
N SER A 681 -6.20 -4.22 6.56
CA SER A 681 -5.27 -3.18 6.08
C SER A 681 -4.11 -3.83 5.31
N GLY A 682 -3.45 -4.85 5.85
CA GLY A 682 -2.39 -5.57 5.15
C GLY A 682 -2.87 -6.23 3.84
N TYR A 683 -4.13 -6.67 3.78
CA TYR A 683 -4.73 -7.18 2.55
C TYR A 683 -5.02 -6.09 1.52
N LEU A 684 -5.45 -4.89 1.94
CA LEU A 684 -5.56 -3.73 1.04
C LEU A 684 -4.18 -3.32 0.50
N THR A 685 -3.17 -3.16 1.35
CA THR A 685 -1.80 -2.82 0.95
C THR A 685 -1.29 -3.79 -0.09
N ARG A 686 -1.51 -5.10 0.12
CA ARG A 686 -1.14 -6.12 -0.87
C ARG A 686 -1.84 -5.90 -2.21
N ARG A 687 -3.15 -5.67 -2.23
CA ARG A 687 -3.89 -5.40 -3.48
C ARG A 687 -3.39 -4.14 -4.19
N LEU A 688 -3.04 -3.10 -3.42
CA LEU A 688 -2.46 -1.86 -3.96
C LEU A 688 -1.08 -2.12 -4.59
N VAL A 689 -0.21 -2.90 -3.93
CA VAL A 689 1.08 -3.30 -4.51
C VAL A 689 0.87 -4.13 -5.78
N ASP A 690 -0.03 -5.12 -5.75
CA ASP A 690 -0.28 -5.99 -6.89
C ASP A 690 -0.84 -5.24 -8.12
N VAL A 691 -1.52 -4.09 -7.96
CA VAL A 691 -2.00 -3.27 -9.10
C VAL A 691 -0.95 -2.28 -9.60
N SER A 692 -0.04 -1.84 -8.74
CA SER A 692 0.85 -0.71 -9.03
C SER A 692 2.34 -1.08 -9.10
N GLN A 693 2.72 -2.32 -8.79
CA GLN A 693 4.13 -2.76 -8.81
C GLN A 693 4.85 -2.46 -10.13
N ASP A 694 4.16 -2.54 -11.27
CA ASP A 694 4.77 -2.30 -12.58
C ASP A 694 4.82 -0.81 -12.98
N VAL A 695 4.39 0.08 -12.07
CA VAL A 695 4.48 1.54 -12.25
C VAL A 695 5.84 2.02 -11.77
N ILE A 696 6.75 2.13 -12.74
CA ILE A 696 8.14 2.56 -12.57
C ILE A 696 8.34 3.84 -13.39
N VAL A 697 9.23 4.72 -12.94
CA VAL A 697 9.66 5.88 -13.74
C VAL A 697 10.57 5.38 -14.87
N ARG A 698 10.13 5.46 -16.13
CA ARG A 698 10.89 4.91 -17.28
C ARG A 698 11.64 5.95 -18.09
N GLU A 699 11.14 7.18 -18.10
CA GLU A 699 11.71 8.28 -18.87
C GLU A 699 11.65 9.58 -18.06
N GLU A 700 12.47 10.56 -18.44
CA GLU A 700 12.51 11.84 -17.73
C GLU A 700 11.28 12.71 -18.06
N ASP A 701 10.86 12.75 -19.33
CA ASP A 701 9.73 13.57 -19.79
C ASP A 701 8.95 12.90 -20.92
N CYS A 702 7.64 12.75 -20.76
CA CYS A 702 6.74 12.28 -21.83
C CYS A 702 6.32 13.38 -22.84
N GLY A 703 6.74 14.64 -22.64
CA GLY A 703 6.47 15.77 -23.55
C GLY A 703 5.02 16.29 -23.55
N THR A 704 4.14 15.76 -22.70
CA THR A 704 2.74 16.19 -22.66
C THR A 704 2.58 17.59 -22.08
N LYS A 705 1.75 18.43 -22.73
CA LYS A 705 1.34 19.76 -22.23
C LYS A 705 0.08 19.71 -21.35
N ARG A 706 -0.40 18.49 -21.05
CA ARG A 706 -1.61 18.28 -20.25
C ARG A 706 -1.27 18.35 -18.77
N GLY A 707 -2.06 19.13 -18.01
CA GLY A 707 -1.97 19.25 -16.57
C GLY A 707 -3.35 19.20 -15.91
N LEU A 708 -3.35 19.12 -14.58
CA LEU A 708 -4.51 19.33 -13.73
C LEU A 708 -4.51 20.77 -13.23
N THR A 709 -5.68 21.37 -13.15
CA THR A 709 -5.86 22.63 -12.43
C THR A 709 -5.91 22.31 -10.94
N MET A 710 -5.07 22.96 -10.15
CA MET A 710 -4.96 22.77 -8.70
C MET A 710 -5.12 24.11 -8.00
N LYS A 711 -5.89 24.14 -6.90
CA LYS A 711 -6.04 25.32 -6.06
C LYS A 711 -4.82 25.48 -5.15
N VAL A 712 -4.26 26.68 -5.15
CA VAL A 712 -3.10 27.07 -4.31
C VAL A 712 -3.48 28.09 -3.24
N GLY A 713 -4.45 28.97 -3.51
CA GLY A 713 -5.00 29.91 -2.53
C GLY A 713 -6.50 29.70 -2.27
N GLU A 714 -6.92 29.93 -1.03
CA GLU A 714 -8.34 30.01 -0.63
C GLU A 714 -8.59 31.37 0.03
N ARG A 715 -9.73 32.00 -0.28
CA ARG A 715 -10.11 33.27 0.32
C ARG A 715 -10.87 33.03 1.61
N ASP A 716 -10.42 33.65 2.68
CA ASP A 716 -11.14 33.65 3.96
C ASP A 716 -12.39 34.54 3.87
N ALA A 717 -13.26 34.47 4.89
CA ALA A 717 -14.49 35.27 4.98
C ALA A 717 -14.24 36.79 4.92
N GLU A 718 -13.01 37.22 5.19
CA GLU A 718 -12.54 38.61 5.14
C GLU A 718 -11.94 39.01 3.78
N GLY A 719 -11.86 38.08 2.81
CA GLY A 719 -11.38 38.31 1.45
C GLY A 719 -9.86 38.17 1.24
N ASN A 720 -9.09 37.97 2.32
CA ASN A 720 -7.65 37.71 2.28
C ASN A 720 -7.37 36.32 1.69
N LEU A 721 -6.38 36.23 0.80
CA LEU A 721 -5.97 34.97 0.20
C LEU A 721 -4.94 34.29 1.12
N HIS A 722 -5.26 33.09 1.57
CA HIS A 722 -4.37 32.25 2.35
C HIS A 722 -4.02 30.98 1.57
N LEU A 723 -2.86 30.40 1.86
CA LEU A 723 -2.48 29.12 1.30
C LEU A 723 -3.53 28.06 1.67
N VAL A 724 -4.00 27.30 0.69
CA VAL A 724 -5.00 26.25 0.94
C VAL A 724 -4.46 25.32 2.01
N LYS A 725 -5.28 24.93 3.00
CA LYS A 725 -4.92 23.94 4.04
C LYS A 725 -4.40 22.61 3.47
N ALA A 726 -4.65 22.38 2.19
CA ALA A 726 -4.30 21.21 1.41
C ALA A 726 -3.00 21.31 0.61
N ALA A 727 -2.27 22.44 0.70
CA ALA A 727 -1.14 22.73 -0.18
C ALA A 727 -0.03 21.66 -0.12
N ASP A 728 0.25 21.13 1.06
CA ASP A 728 1.29 20.12 1.31
C ASP A 728 0.98 18.78 0.62
N GLY A 729 -0.30 18.42 0.53
CA GLY A 729 -0.74 17.15 -0.10
C GLY A 729 -1.07 17.26 -1.59
N GLY A 730 -1.25 18.47 -2.12
CA GLY A 730 -1.74 18.72 -3.47
C GLY A 730 -0.68 19.31 -4.41
N PRO A 731 -0.54 20.65 -4.45
CA PRO A 731 0.36 21.37 -5.36
C PRO A 731 1.85 21.27 -4.99
N TYR A 732 2.20 21.12 -3.71
CA TYR A 732 3.60 20.96 -3.29
C TYR A 732 4.29 19.82 -4.05
N SER A 733 5.58 19.98 -4.37
CA SER A 733 6.42 18.97 -5.03
C SER A 733 6.06 18.62 -6.49
N ARG A 734 5.10 19.31 -7.09
CA ARG A 734 4.70 19.16 -8.51
C ARG A 734 5.49 20.10 -9.42
N LEU A 735 5.45 19.83 -10.73
CA LEU A 735 5.98 20.74 -11.76
C LEU A 735 4.84 21.44 -12.49
N LEU A 736 5.03 22.71 -12.83
CA LEU A 736 4.09 23.47 -13.63
C LEU A 736 3.96 22.91 -15.05
N ALA A 737 2.74 22.86 -15.58
CA ALA A 737 2.43 22.45 -16.95
C ALA A 737 2.27 23.65 -17.90
N ALA A 738 1.99 24.83 -17.36
CA ALA A 738 1.87 26.09 -18.08
C ALA A 738 2.51 27.21 -17.24
N ASP A 739 2.91 28.30 -17.92
CA ASP A 739 3.45 29.49 -17.28
C ASP A 739 2.39 30.11 -16.35
N VAL A 740 2.83 30.59 -15.18
CA VAL A 740 1.96 31.30 -14.23
C VAL A 740 2.13 32.80 -14.44
N ILE A 741 1.03 33.45 -14.79
CA ILE A 741 0.96 34.87 -15.06
C ILE A 741 0.48 35.59 -13.80
N ASP A 742 1.10 36.72 -13.48
CA ASP A 742 0.70 37.57 -12.36
C ASP A 742 -0.74 38.10 -12.57
N PRO A 743 -1.68 37.84 -11.64
CA PRO A 743 -3.05 38.36 -11.72
C PRO A 743 -3.13 39.89 -11.67
N ALA A 744 -2.13 40.59 -11.14
CA ALA A 744 -2.13 42.03 -10.98
C ALA A 744 -1.93 42.79 -12.29
N ASP A 745 -1.08 42.27 -13.19
CA ASP A 745 -0.75 42.92 -14.46
C ASP A 745 -1.18 42.12 -15.70
N GLY A 746 -1.41 40.81 -15.58
CA GLY A 746 -1.83 39.93 -16.66
C GLY A 746 -0.78 39.68 -17.76
N GLU A 747 0.47 40.14 -17.57
CA GLU A 747 1.56 40.02 -18.55
C GLU A 747 2.84 39.40 -17.97
N THR A 748 3.15 39.65 -16.70
CA THR A 748 4.39 39.17 -16.07
C THR A 748 4.31 37.68 -15.78
N VAL A 749 5.30 36.92 -16.27
CA VAL A 749 5.45 35.50 -15.95
C VAL A 749 6.22 35.38 -14.63
N LEU A 750 5.52 34.98 -13.57
CA LEU A 750 6.13 34.74 -12.26
C LEU A 750 7.00 33.47 -12.29
N TYR A 751 6.45 32.38 -12.83
CA TYR A 751 7.09 31.08 -12.93
C TYR A 751 6.82 30.42 -14.28
N LYS A 752 7.80 29.70 -14.81
CA LYS A 752 7.72 29.06 -16.12
C LYS A 752 7.19 27.62 -16.04
N ALA A 753 6.65 27.13 -17.14
CA ALA A 753 6.31 25.74 -17.31
C ALA A 753 7.54 24.85 -17.07
N GLY A 754 7.41 23.87 -16.18
CA GLY A 754 8.50 23.00 -15.74
C GLY A 754 9.15 23.41 -14.43
N ASP A 755 8.89 24.61 -13.91
CA ASP A 755 9.37 24.99 -12.58
C ASP A 755 8.65 24.17 -11.51
N ALA A 756 9.39 23.85 -10.44
CA ALA A 756 8.89 23.04 -9.34
C ALA A 756 8.23 23.89 -8.25
N LEU A 757 7.12 23.39 -7.71
CA LEU A 757 6.35 24.05 -6.66
C LEU A 757 6.92 23.67 -5.28
N SER A 758 7.85 24.48 -4.78
CA SER A 758 8.30 24.44 -3.38
C SER A 758 7.35 25.25 -2.48
N MET A 759 7.48 25.11 -1.15
CA MET A 759 6.67 25.91 -0.22
C MET A 759 6.92 27.41 -0.35
N ASP A 760 8.16 27.83 -0.62
CA ASP A 760 8.49 29.24 -0.82
C ASP A 760 7.81 29.79 -2.08
N VAL A 761 7.81 29.01 -3.17
CA VAL A 761 7.10 29.34 -4.42
C VAL A 761 5.59 29.44 -4.18
N LEU A 762 5.00 28.51 -3.41
CA LEU A 762 3.57 28.53 -3.11
C LEU A 762 3.17 29.75 -2.27
N ASN A 763 3.96 30.10 -1.25
CA ASN A 763 3.72 31.30 -0.45
C ASN A 763 3.86 32.58 -1.30
N ASP A 764 4.83 32.61 -2.22
CA ASP A 764 5.04 33.71 -3.15
C ASP A 764 3.87 33.86 -4.15
N LEU A 765 3.37 32.75 -4.69
CA LEU A 765 2.18 32.74 -5.56
C LEU A 765 0.93 33.29 -4.85
N VAL A 766 0.72 32.91 -3.60
CA VAL A 766 -0.39 33.42 -2.77
C VAL A 766 -0.21 34.92 -2.48
N ALA A 767 1.02 35.36 -2.22
CA ALA A 767 1.33 36.78 -2.01
C ALA A 767 1.03 37.64 -3.26
N HIS A 768 1.21 37.08 -4.47
CA HIS A 768 0.83 37.70 -5.74
C HIS A 768 -0.66 37.49 -6.11
N GLY A 769 -1.45 36.87 -5.24
CA GLY A 769 -2.91 36.71 -5.45
C GLY A 769 -3.32 35.59 -6.40
N VAL A 770 -2.43 34.63 -6.71
CA VAL A 770 -2.73 33.48 -7.58
C VAL A 770 -3.57 32.45 -6.83
N GLU A 771 -4.78 32.15 -7.34
CA GLU A 771 -5.70 31.18 -6.73
C GLU A 771 -5.51 29.75 -7.25
N GLU A 772 -5.21 29.59 -8.54
CA GLU A 772 -5.12 28.31 -9.22
C GLU A 772 -3.91 28.22 -10.14
N VAL A 773 -3.29 27.04 -10.20
CA VAL A 773 -2.18 26.76 -11.11
C VAL A 773 -2.43 25.47 -11.88
N LYS A 774 -1.82 25.37 -13.07
CA LYS A 774 -1.90 24.16 -13.88
C LYS A 774 -0.63 23.33 -13.72
N ALA A 775 -0.72 22.22 -13.00
CA ALA A 775 0.42 21.36 -12.68
C ALA A 775 0.38 20.03 -13.46
N ARG A 776 1.56 19.44 -13.71
CA ARG A 776 1.67 18.10 -14.29
C ARG A 776 1.26 17.05 -13.27
N SER A 777 0.68 15.95 -13.76
CA SER A 777 0.20 14.85 -12.92
C SER A 777 0.43 13.51 -13.60
N VAL A 778 0.53 12.45 -12.79
CA VAL A 778 0.57 11.06 -13.26
C VAL A 778 -0.69 10.70 -14.06
N LEU A 779 -1.83 11.32 -13.72
CA LEU A 779 -3.08 11.10 -14.44
C LEU A 779 -3.04 11.65 -15.89
N THR A 780 -2.19 12.63 -16.20
CA THR A 780 -2.04 13.20 -17.55
C THR A 780 -0.87 12.62 -18.33
N CYS A 781 -0.04 11.80 -17.70
CA CYS A 781 1.14 11.21 -18.31
C CYS A 781 0.80 10.36 -19.54
N GLU A 782 1.54 10.56 -20.63
CA GLU A 782 1.37 9.86 -21.91
C GLU A 782 2.49 8.85 -22.20
N SER A 783 3.32 8.56 -21.19
CA SER A 783 4.33 7.50 -21.26
C SER A 783 3.71 6.15 -21.64
N LYS A 784 4.40 5.38 -22.50
CA LYS A 784 3.92 4.07 -22.97
C LYS A 784 3.86 3.03 -21.86
N ARG A 785 4.85 3.04 -20.96
CA ARG A 785 4.97 2.11 -19.83
C ARG A 785 5.42 2.87 -18.59
N GLY A 786 4.71 2.67 -17.49
CA GLY A 786 4.99 3.38 -16.25
C GLY A 786 4.65 4.86 -16.35
N VAL A 787 5.52 5.71 -15.82
CA VAL A 787 5.33 7.17 -15.78
C VAL A 787 6.65 7.89 -16.10
N CYS A 788 6.57 9.17 -16.46
CA CYS A 788 7.76 10.01 -16.59
C CYS A 788 8.07 10.78 -15.29
N ALA A 789 9.33 11.14 -15.08
CA ALA A 789 9.78 11.84 -13.88
C ALA A 789 9.07 13.18 -13.68
N LYS A 790 8.96 14.01 -14.75
CA LYS A 790 8.31 15.33 -14.66
C LYS A 790 6.81 15.29 -14.40
N CYS A 791 6.09 14.23 -14.77
CA CYS A 791 4.68 14.08 -14.41
C CYS A 791 4.46 13.61 -12.97
N TYR A 792 5.42 12.85 -12.41
CA TYR A 792 5.38 12.43 -11.01
C TYR A 792 5.79 13.57 -10.07
N GLY A 793 6.82 14.33 -10.44
CA GLY A 793 7.36 15.43 -9.67
C GLY A 793 8.51 14.99 -8.75
N TRP A 794 8.67 15.66 -7.62
CA TRP A 794 9.72 15.31 -6.67
C TRP A 794 9.40 14.02 -5.90
N SER A 795 10.45 13.27 -5.58
CA SER A 795 10.40 12.21 -4.59
C SER A 795 10.38 12.85 -3.20
N LEU A 796 9.33 12.57 -2.43
CA LEU A 796 9.12 13.15 -1.10
C LEU A 796 10.16 12.70 -0.07
N ALA A 797 10.88 11.61 -0.36
CA ALA A 797 11.94 11.13 0.51
C ALA A 797 13.26 11.91 0.32
N THR A 798 13.50 12.46 -0.88
CA THR A 798 14.76 13.14 -1.21
C THR A 798 14.58 14.65 -1.44
N ASN A 799 13.34 15.13 -1.54
CA ASN A 799 12.97 16.49 -1.94
C ASN A 799 13.62 16.95 -3.26
N LYS A 800 13.89 16.00 -4.16
CA LYS A 800 14.44 16.22 -5.50
C LYS A 800 13.56 15.57 -6.54
N LEU A 801 13.75 15.92 -7.81
CA LEU A 801 13.08 15.24 -8.92
C LEU A 801 13.29 13.72 -8.81
N VAL A 802 12.23 12.95 -9.04
CA VAL A 802 12.28 11.48 -8.96
C VAL A 802 13.26 10.92 -9.99
N ASP A 803 14.06 9.93 -9.57
CA ASP A 803 15.03 9.30 -10.46
C ASP A 803 14.37 8.31 -11.42
N VAL A 804 14.95 8.20 -12.63
CA VAL A 804 14.56 7.17 -13.59
C VAL A 804 14.91 5.80 -13.01
N GLY A 805 13.93 4.90 -12.98
CA GLY A 805 14.03 3.58 -12.38
C GLY A 805 13.36 3.47 -11.01
N GLU A 806 12.96 4.56 -10.34
CA GLU A 806 12.29 4.46 -9.04
C GLU A 806 10.90 3.79 -9.18
N ALA A 807 10.63 2.79 -8.33
CA ALA A 807 9.39 2.02 -8.32
C ALA A 807 8.28 2.77 -7.55
N VAL A 808 7.85 3.91 -8.09
CA VAL A 808 6.87 4.82 -7.48
C VAL A 808 5.52 4.18 -7.15
N GLY A 809 5.13 3.13 -7.88
CA GLY A 809 3.91 2.37 -7.58
C GLY A 809 3.96 1.63 -6.24
N ILE A 810 5.08 0.98 -5.93
CA ILE A 810 5.24 0.30 -4.63
C ILE A 810 5.25 1.33 -3.50
N VAL A 811 5.92 2.46 -3.69
CA VAL A 811 5.95 3.56 -2.72
C VAL A 811 4.52 4.07 -2.47
N ALA A 812 3.76 4.35 -3.53
CA ALA A 812 2.37 4.78 -3.42
C ALA A 812 1.49 3.78 -2.68
N ALA A 813 1.61 2.48 -3.00
CA ALA A 813 0.85 1.43 -2.34
C ALA A 813 1.17 1.30 -0.84
N GLN A 814 2.45 1.43 -0.46
CA GLN A 814 2.87 1.41 0.94
C GLN A 814 2.40 2.66 1.69
N SER A 815 2.54 3.84 1.09
CA SER A 815 2.14 5.12 1.70
C SER A 815 0.63 5.21 1.93
N ILE A 816 -0.19 4.56 1.10
CA ILE A 816 -1.64 4.43 1.34
C ILE A 816 -1.93 3.31 2.35
N GLY A 817 -1.18 2.21 2.27
CA GLY A 817 -1.44 1.00 3.05
C GLY A 817 -1.09 1.10 4.54
N GLU A 818 0.05 1.71 4.87
CA GLU A 818 0.57 1.80 6.25
C GLU A 818 -0.39 2.54 7.20
N PRO A 819 -0.90 3.75 6.86
CA PRO A 819 -1.86 4.44 7.69
C PRO A 819 -3.25 3.79 7.69
N GLY A 820 -3.50 2.83 6.80
CA GLY A 820 -4.76 2.09 6.74
C GLY A 820 -5.10 1.36 8.05
N THR A 821 -4.09 1.00 8.85
CA THR A 821 -4.27 0.47 10.21
C THR A 821 -4.86 1.52 11.17
N GLN A 822 -4.46 2.79 11.03
CA GLN A 822 -4.96 3.89 11.86
C GLN A 822 -6.40 4.27 11.49
N LEU A 823 -6.73 4.29 10.19
CA LEU A 823 -8.09 4.52 9.70
C LEU A 823 -9.11 3.54 10.29
N THR A 824 -8.70 2.30 10.52
CA THR A 824 -9.56 1.27 11.10
C THR A 824 -9.80 1.40 12.60
N LEU A 825 -8.88 2.06 13.31
CA LEU A 825 -8.90 2.18 14.77
C LEU A 825 -9.61 3.48 15.22
N ARG A 826 -9.34 4.61 14.53
CA ARG A 826 -9.92 5.92 14.88
C ARG A 826 -11.40 6.05 14.55
N SER A 827 -11.91 5.35 13.53
CA SER A 827 -13.33 5.36 13.14
C SER A 827 -14.31 5.00 14.27
N PHE A 828 -13.83 4.37 15.35
CA PHE A 828 -14.67 3.98 16.49
C PHE A 828 -14.52 4.85 17.73
N HIS A 829 -13.44 5.62 17.85
CA HIS A 829 -13.34 6.60 18.93
C HIS A 829 -14.31 7.76 18.67
N SER A 830 -14.54 8.10 17.39
CA SER A 830 -15.61 8.99 16.95
C SER A 830 -17.00 8.30 16.95
N GLY A 831 -17.08 7.00 16.66
CA GLY A 831 -18.31 6.21 16.73
C GLY A 831 -18.92 6.03 18.14
N GLY A 832 -18.31 6.62 19.18
CA GLY A 832 -18.88 6.74 20.52
C GLY A 832 -19.78 7.97 20.71
N VAL A 833 -19.87 8.86 19.72
CA VAL A 833 -20.80 9.99 19.71
C VAL A 833 -21.75 9.78 18.53
N ALA A 834 -23.03 9.53 18.81
CA ALA A 834 -24.04 9.33 17.78
C ALA A 834 -24.38 10.66 17.08
N SER A 835 -23.46 11.21 16.29
CA SER A 835 -23.83 12.21 15.28
C SER A 835 -24.52 11.47 14.13
N ALA A 836 -25.70 11.93 13.74
CA ALA A 836 -26.66 11.31 12.80
C ALA A 836 -26.14 11.00 11.37
N SER A 837 -24.85 11.17 11.09
CA SER A 837 -24.18 10.86 9.84
C SER A 837 -23.30 9.61 9.99
N ASP A 838 -23.91 8.45 10.21
CA ASP A 838 -23.26 7.12 10.14
C ASP A 838 -22.96 6.75 8.66
N ILE A 839 -22.33 7.69 7.94
CA ILE A 839 -21.72 7.48 6.63
C ILE A 839 -20.56 6.53 6.88
N THR A 840 -20.43 5.50 6.06
CA THR A 840 -19.31 4.55 6.10
C THR A 840 -17.98 5.31 6.03
N GLN A 841 -17.39 5.64 7.17
CA GLN A 841 -16.11 6.34 7.27
C GLN A 841 -14.97 5.32 7.51
N GLY A 842 -13.77 5.65 7.03
CA GLY A 842 -12.56 4.83 7.21
C GLY A 842 -12.29 3.80 6.10
N LEU A 843 -11.61 2.71 6.46
CA LEU A 843 -11.06 1.73 5.50
C LEU A 843 -12.09 1.07 4.56
N PRO A 844 -13.33 0.75 4.97
CA PRO A 844 -14.33 0.18 4.05
C PRO A 844 -14.65 1.09 2.87
N ARG A 845 -14.72 2.42 3.10
CA ARG A 845 -14.97 3.41 2.05
C ARG A 845 -13.80 3.53 1.09
N VAL A 846 -12.58 3.56 1.61
CA VAL A 846 -11.35 3.51 0.79
C VAL A 846 -11.32 2.25 -0.08
N THR A 847 -11.70 1.10 0.49
CA THR A 847 -11.78 -0.16 -0.25
C THR A 847 -12.89 -0.13 -1.31
N GLU A 848 -14.03 0.48 -1.01
CA GLU A 848 -15.14 0.64 -1.95
C GLU A 848 -14.75 1.48 -3.17
N LEU A 849 -14.05 2.60 -2.94
CA LEU A 849 -13.52 3.50 -3.97
C LEU A 849 -12.48 2.80 -4.85
N PHE A 850 -11.45 2.18 -4.26
CA PHE A 850 -10.42 1.47 -5.03
C PHE A 850 -10.93 0.21 -5.73
N GLU A 851 -11.98 -0.44 -5.22
CA GLU A 851 -12.63 -1.55 -5.93
C GLU A 851 -13.68 -1.08 -6.95
N ALA A 852 -13.87 0.24 -7.12
CA ALA A 852 -14.89 0.84 -7.97
C ALA A 852 -16.27 0.18 -7.78
N ARG A 853 -16.63 -0.07 -6.51
CA ARG A 853 -17.94 -0.62 -6.14
C ARG A 853 -18.96 0.50 -6.10
N THR A 854 -20.20 0.19 -6.45
CA THR A 854 -21.31 1.16 -6.33
C THR A 854 -21.57 1.41 -4.84
N PRO A 855 -21.59 2.68 -4.40
CA PRO A 855 -21.70 3.01 -2.99
C PRO A 855 -23.04 2.65 -2.38
N LYS A 856 -23.04 2.36 -1.07
CA LYS A 856 -24.26 2.24 -0.29
C LYS A 856 -24.81 3.64 -0.01
N GLY A 857 -26.05 3.91 -0.41
CA GLY A 857 -26.61 5.26 -0.32
C GLY A 857 -26.10 6.17 -1.44
N GLU A 858 -26.06 5.65 -2.67
CA GLU A 858 -25.65 6.37 -3.86
C GLU A 858 -26.45 7.67 -4.05
N ALA A 859 -25.75 8.80 -4.18
CA ALA A 859 -26.33 10.08 -4.57
C ALA A 859 -26.39 10.19 -6.11
N PRO A 860 -27.57 10.37 -6.72
CA PRO A 860 -27.66 10.62 -8.15
C PRO A 860 -27.05 11.97 -8.53
N ILE A 861 -26.42 11.99 -9.70
CA ILE A 861 -25.90 13.19 -10.36
C ILE A 861 -26.69 13.45 -11.65
N ALA A 862 -26.84 14.72 -12.00
CA ALA A 862 -27.53 15.15 -13.22
C ALA A 862 -26.81 14.62 -14.47
N GLU A 863 -27.53 13.97 -15.39
CA GLU A 863 -26.95 13.45 -16.64
C GLU A 863 -26.74 14.54 -17.71
N PHE A 864 -27.55 15.59 -17.66
CA PHE A 864 -27.51 16.73 -18.59
C PHE A 864 -27.90 18.02 -17.85
N ALA A 865 -27.59 19.18 -18.43
CA ALA A 865 -28.03 20.45 -17.88
C ALA A 865 -29.54 20.63 -18.06
N GLY A 866 -30.20 21.23 -17.08
CA GLY A 866 -31.64 21.44 -17.12
C GLY A 866 -32.26 21.85 -15.80
N VAL A 867 -33.60 21.91 -15.77
CA VAL A 867 -34.38 22.33 -14.60
C VAL A 867 -34.86 21.12 -13.81
N VAL A 868 -34.65 21.17 -12.50
CA VAL A 868 -35.02 20.10 -11.57
C VAL A 868 -36.44 20.34 -11.03
N LYS A 869 -37.27 19.30 -11.04
CA LYS A 869 -38.58 19.27 -10.38
C LYS A 869 -38.58 18.22 -9.27
N VAL A 870 -38.88 18.62 -8.04
CA VAL A 870 -38.88 17.74 -6.86
C VAL A 870 -40.33 17.43 -6.44
N GLU A 871 -40.70 16.16 -6.48
CA GLU A 871 -42.04 15.70 -6.08
C GLU A 871 -41.97 14.66 -4.95
N ASP A 872 -42.74 14.86 -3.89
CA ASP A 872 -42.86 13.92 -2.76
C ASP A 872 -44.05 12.98 -2.97
N THR A 873 -43.79 11.70 -3.30
CA THR A 873 -44.83 10.66 -3.48
C THR A 873 -44.97 9.75 -2.26
N GLU A 874 -46.04 8.95 -2.16
CA GLU A 874 -46.21 7.95 -1.08
C GLU A 874 -45.09 6.90 -1.03
N ARG A 875 -44.43 6.62 -2.17
CA ARG A 875 -43.34 5.64 -2.28
C ARG A 875 -41.95 6.22 -2.03
N GLY A 876 -41.84 7.54 -1.84
CA GLY A 876 -40.56 8.25 -1.68
C GLY A 876 -40.54 9.58 -2.42
N ARG A 877 -39.39 10.27 -2.37
CA ARG A 877 -39.19 11.54 -3.09
C ARG A 877 -38.65 11.23 -4.49
N GLN A 878 -39.13 11.92 -5.50
CA GLN A 878 -38.69 11.80 -6.89
C GLN A 878 -38.15 13.15 -7.37
N VAL A 879 -37.03 13.11 -8.07
CA VAL A 879 -36.38 14.28 -8.65
C VAL A 879 -36.40 14.09 -10.16
N THR A 880 -37.21 14.88 -10.86
CA THR A 880 -37.31 14.84 -12.33
C THR A 880 -36.41 15.92 -12.91
N LEU A 881 -35.44 15.53 -13.73
CA LEU A 881 -34.57 16.45 -14.44
C LEU A 881 -35.10 16.64 -15.86
N LYS A 882 -35.55 17.86 -16.16
CA LYS A 882 -36.01 18.23 -17.51
C LYS A 882 -34.85 18.89 -18.27
N PRO A 883 -34.41 18.34 -19.41
CA PRO A 883 -33.30 18.90 -20.18
C PRO A 883 -33.65 20.27 -20.78
N ASP A 884 -32.62 21.07 -21.04
CA ASP A 884 -32.75 22.31 -21.83
C ASP A 884 -33.01 22.03 -23.32
N ASP A 885 -32.62 20.84 -23.80
CA ASP A 885 -32.84 20.36 -25.16
C ASP A 885 -34.07 19.44 -25.22
N ASP A 886 -35.10 19.85 -25.96
CA ASP A 886 -36.36 19.10 -26.13
C ASP A 886 -36.20 17.75 -26.88
N SER A 887 -35.03 17.46 -27.47
CA SER A 887 -34.75 16.18 -28.13
C SER A 887 -34.43 15.03 -27.17
N VAL A 888 -34.18 15.34 -25.89
CA VAL A 888 -33.83 14.37 -24.85
C VAL A 888 -35.02 14.17 -23.90
N GLU A 889 -35.34 12.91 -23.58
CA GLU A 889 -36.43 12.60 -22.65
C GLU A 889 -36.07 12.97 -21.19
N PRO A 890 -37.02 13.50 -20.38
CA PRO A 890 -36.80 13.78 -18.97
C PRO A 890 -36.44 12.51 -18.18
N ILE A 891 -35.47 12.61 -17.28
CA ILE A 891 -35.04 11.50 -16.41
C ILE A 891 -35.61 11.68 -15.01
N VAL A 892 -36.18 10.63 -14.44
CA VAL A 892 -36.71 10.60 -13.07
C VAL A 892 -35.76 9.82 -12.16
N TYR A 893 -35.25 10.48 -11.11
CA TYR A 893 -34.41 9.90 -10.08
C TYR A 893 -35.22 9.63 -8.80
N PRO A 894 -35.39 8.37 -8.38
CA PRO A 894 -35.98 8.06 -7.08
C PRO A 894 -34.94 8.33 -5.97
N VAL A 895 -35.28 9.16 -4.98
CA VAL A 895 -34.41 9.51 -3.85
C VAL A 895 -35.08 9.24 -2.51
N THR A 896 -34.28 8.96 -1.48
CA THR A 896 -34.80 8.68 -0.14
C THR A 896 -35.16 9.97 0.60
N ARG A 897 -36.24 9.97 1.38
CA ARG A 897 -36.66 11.14 2.18
C ARG A 897 -35.71 11.48 3.34
N ARG A 898 -34.84 10.54 3.72
CA ARG A 898 -33.88 10.70 4.81
C ARG A 898 -32.66 11.52 4.41
N ALA A 899 -32.29 11.50 3.13
CA ALA A 899 -31.16 12.26 2.65
C ALA A 899 -31.55 13.73 2.43
N PRO A 900 -30.78 14.69 2.96
CA PRO A 900 -31.01 16.10 2.68
C PRO A 900 -30.72 16.41 1.20
N MET A 901 -31.51 17.34 0.63
CA MET A 901 -31.39 17.77 -0.76
C MET A 901 -30.32 18.85 -0.88
N LEU A 902 -29.51 18.78 -1.93
CA LEU A 902 -28.55 19.84 -2.28
C LEU A 902 -29.13 20.85 -3.27
N VAL A 903 -30.22 20.48 -3.96
CA VAL A 903 -30.90 21.30 -4.98
C VAL A 903 -32.34 21.60 -4.56
N LYS A 904 -32.85 22.78 -4.93
CA LYS A 904 -34.24 23.20 -4.69
C LYS A 904 -35.13 22.89 -5.89
N ASP A 905 -36.43 22.86 -5.66
CA ASP A 905 -37.42 22.73 -6.74
C ASP A 905 -37.37 23.96 -7.66
N GLY A 906 -37.24 23.74 -8.96
CA GLY A 906 -37.08 24.79 -9.97
C GLY A 906 -35.66 25.27 -10.21
N ASP A 907 -34.65 24.72 -9.52
CA ASP A 907 -33.25 25.07 -9.76
C ASP A 907 -32.78 24.56 -11.14
N HIS A 908 -31.97 25.37 -11.82
CA HIS A 908 -31.23 24.95 -13.01
C HIS A 908 -29.89 24.36 -12.58
N VAL A 909 -29.61 23.12 -13.01
CA VAL A 909 -28.40 22.37 -12.64
C VAL A 909 -27.59 22.05 -13.87
N GLU A 910 -26.27 22.00 -13.71
CA GLU A 910 -25.35 21.57 -14.75
C GLU A 910 -25.23 20.04 -14.79
N ALA A 911 -24.68 19.52 -15.89
CA ALA A 911 -24.37 18.10 -15.98
C ALA A 911 -23.33 17.73 -14.89
N GLY A 912 -23.60 16.66 -14.14
CA GLY A 912 -22.74 16.19 -13.06
C GLY A 912 -23.05 16.78 -11.68
N THR A 913 -23.96 17.74 -11.55
CA THR A 913 -24.37 18.28 -10.24
C THR A 913 -25.01 17.20 -9.37
N GLN A 914 -24.56 17.09 -8.13
CA GLN A 914 -25.09 16.15 -7.15
C GLN A 914 -26.42 16.64 -6.57
N LEU A 915 -27.44 15.78 -6.56
CA LEU A 915 -28.81 16.19 -6.21
C LEU A 915 -29.12 16.07 -4.71
N ILE A 916 -28.52 15.11 -4.01
CA ILE A 916 -28.72 14.85 -2.59
C ILE A 916 -27.37 14.63 -1.90
N GLU A 917 -27.31 14.83 -0.59
CA GLU A 917 -26.12 14.47 0.18
C GLU A 917 -25.90 12.94 0.16
N GLY A 918 -24.65 12.52 -0.06
CA GLY A 918 -24.27 11.12 -0.15
C GLY A 918 -23.06 10.88 -1.03
N SER A 919 -22.76 9.62 -1.32
CA SER A 919 -21.62 9.23 -2.13
C SER A 919 -22.00 9.06 -3.60
N VAL A 920 -21.27 9.69 -4.51
CA VAL A 920 -21.48 9.55 -5.96
C VAL A 920 -20.79 8.27 -6.48
N ASP A 921 -21.41 7.56 -7.43
CA ASP A 921 -20.76 6.43 -8.12
C ASP A 921 -19.76 6.94 -9.19
N PRO A 922 -18.45 6.64 -9.05
CA PRO A 922 -17.44 7.07 -10.02
C PRO A 922 -17.69 6.56 -11.46
N LYS A 923 -18.43 5.47 -11.64
CA LYS A 923 -18.81 4.96 -12.97
C LYS A 923 -19.79 5.87 -13.68
N LYS A 924 -20.69 6.53 -12.93
CA LYS A 924 -21.61 7.53 -13.51
C LYS A 924 -20.85 8.79 -13.90
N ILE A 925 -19.92 9.24 -13.04
CA ILE A 925 -19.02 10.36 -13.34
C ILE A 925 -18.22 10.08 -14.63
N LEU A 926 -17.64 8.88 -14.76
CA LEU A 926 -16.90 8.47 -15.95
C LEU A 926 -17.74 8.58 -17.24
N ARG A 927 -19.02 8.19 -17.15
CA ARG A 927 -19.94 8.20 -18.30
C ARG A 927 -20.39 9.61 -18.68
N ILE A 928 -20.60 10.48 -17.70
CA ILE A 928 -21.19 11.82 -17.88
C ILE A 928 -20.12 12.88 -18.09
N LEU A 929 -19.18 13.01 -17.14
CA LEU A 929 -18.13 14.03 -17.13
C LEU A 929 -16.81 13.56 -17.76
N GLY A 930 -16.68 12.26 -18.01
CA GLY A 930 -15.51 11.67 -18.65
C GLY A 930 -14.44 11.17 -17.66
N PRO A 931 -13.33 10.60 -18.17
CA PRO A 931 -12.33 9.91 -17.36
C PRO A 931 -11.59 10.82 -16.40
N ARG A 932 -11.33 12.08 -16.80
CA ARG A 932 -10.57 13.03 -15.98
C ARG A 932 -11.30 13.37 -14.68
N ALA A 933 -12.59 13.71 -14.79
CA ALA A 933 -13.43 14.04 -13.65
C ALA A 933 -13.58 12.85 -12.70
N ALA A 934 -13.75 11.63 -13.25
CA ALA A 934 -13.82 10.42 -12.43
C ALA A 934 -12.53 10.15 -11.65
N GLN A 935 -11.36 10.40 -12.25
CA GLN A 935 -10.08 10.23 -11.56
C GLN A 935 -9.91 11.23 -10.41
N VAL A 936 -10.20 12.52 -10.67
CA VAL A 936 -10.09 13.59 -9.66
C VAL A 936 -11.04 13.33 -8.50
N ASN A 937 -12.29 12.96 -8.79
CA ASN A 937 -13.25 12.62 -7.75
C ASN A 937 -12.78 11.46 -6.84
N ILE A 938 -12.20 10.39 -7.41
CA ILE A 938 -11.67 9.28 -6.59
C ILE A 938 -10.50 9.76 -5.72
N VAL A 939 -9.62 10.60 -6.24
CA VAL A 939 -8.48 11.15 -5.49
C VAL A 939 -8.98 11.98 -4.30
N GLU A 940 -9.88 12.94 -4.56
CA GLU A 940 -10.45 13.82 -3.53
C GLU A 940 -11.24 13.06 -2.46
N GLU A 941 -12.06 12.08 -2.85
CA GLU A 941 -12.84 11.26 -1.92
C GLU A 941 -11.94 10.41 -1.01
N VAL A 942 -10.93 9.75 -1.58
CA VAL A 942 -9.98 8.96 -0.80
C VAL A 942 -9.22 9.87 0.17
N HIS A 943 -8.71 11.00 -0.32
CA HIS A 943 -7.94 11.95 0.48
C HIS A 943 -8.77 12.55 1.62
N THR A 944 -10.03 12.89 1.37
CA THR A 944 -10.97 13.38 2.39
C THR A 944 -11.14 12.37 3.52
N VAL A 945 -11.22 11.07 3.20
CA VAL A 945 -11.31 10.03 4.23
C VAL A 945 -10.04 9.97 5.09
N TYR A 946 -8.84 10.06 4.49
CA TYR A 946 -7.58 10.09 5.25
C TYR A 946 -7.46 11.33 6.15
N ARG A 947 -7.78 12.52 5.62
CA ARG A 947 -7.78 13.78 6.37
C ARG A 947 -8.78 13.82 7.50
N SER A 948 -9.98 13.25 7.30
CA SER A 948 -10.99 13.14 8.37
C SER A 948 -10.48 12.41 9.60
N GLN A 949 -9.47 11.55 9.42
CA GLN A 949 -8.82 10.77 10.46
C GLN A 949 -7.48 11.37 10.90
N GLY A 950 -7.10 12.57 10.43
CA GLY A 950 -5.84 13.24 10.75
C GLY A 950 -4.62 12.48 10.25
N VAL A 951 -4.71 11.88 9.06
CA VAL A 951 -3.59 11.26 8.36
C VAL A 951 -3.34 12.03 7.06
N ASP A 952 -2.13 12.56 6.92
CA ASP A 952 -1.70 13.28 5.73
C ASP A 952 -1.08 12.30 4.71
N ILE A 953 -1.54 12.39 3.46
CA ILE A 953 -1.02 11.61 2.33
C ILE A 953 -0.99 12.52 1.12
N HIS A 954 0.09 12.48 0.35
CA HIS A 954 0.17 13.25 -0.88
C HIS A 954 -0.68 12.61 -2.00
N ASP A 955 -1.47 13.45 -2.70
CA ASP A 955 -2.36 13.06 -3.81
C ASP A 955 -1.67 12.25 -4.91
N LYS A 956 -0.36 12.46 -5.15
CA LYS A 956 0.39 11.74 -6.20
C LYS A 956 0.34 10.23 -6.03
N HIS A 957 0.31 9.75 -4.78
CA HIS A 957 0.25 8.32 -4.49
C HIS A 957 -1.12 7.75 -4.89
N ILE A 958 -2.20 8.46 -4.60
CA ILE A 958 -3.56 8.06 -4.98
C ILE A 958 -3.71 8.12 -6.51
N GLU A 959 -3.17 9.17 -7.14
CA GLU A 959 -3.14 9.31 -8.60
C GLU A 959 -2.46 8.13 -9.30
N VAL A 960 -1.35 7.63 -8.77
CA VAL A 960 -0.65 6.46 -9.32
C VAL A 960 -1.56 5.22 -9.35
N ILE A 961 -2.32 4.99 -8.29
CA ILE A 961 -3.27 3.86 -8.22
C ILE A 961 -4.43 4.08 -9.19
N VAL A 962 -5.01 5.28 -9.18
CA VAL A 962 -6.15 5.65 -10.04
C VAL A 962 -5.77 5.65 -11.53
N HIS A 963 -4.52 5.95 -11.87
CA HIS A 963 -3.98 5.81 -13.22
C HIS A 963 -4.09 4.35 -13.70
N GLN A 964 -3.78 3.36 -12.86
CA GLN A 964 -3.91 1.94 -13.21
C GLN A 964 -5.37 1.48 -13.31
N MET A 965 -6.29 2.07 -12.53
CA MET A 965 -7.72 1.73 -12.57
C MET A 965 -8.42 2.05 -13.90
N LEU A 966 -7.92 3.06 -14.64
CA LEU A 966 -8.47 3.53 -15.92
C LEU A 966 -7.55 3.28 -17.13
N ARG A 967 -6.60 2.35 -16.98
CA ARG A 967 -5.61 2.02 -18.01
C ARG A 967 -6.20 1.25 -19.21
N ARG A 968 -7.35 0.60 -19.05
CA ARG A 968 -7.96 -0.25 -20.10
C ARG A 968 -9.18 0.39 -20.76
N ILE A 969 -9.37 0.02 -22.02
CA ILE A 969 -10.50 0.39 -22.87
C ILE A 969 -11.21 -0.90 -23.28
N THR A 970 -12.54 -0.90 -23.20
CA THR A 970 -13.37 -1.96 -23.79
C THR A 970 -13.65 -1.62 -25.25
N VAL A 971 -13.30 -2.50 -26.17
CA VAL A 971 -13.59 -2.33 -27.60
C VAL A 971 -15.08 -2.54 -27.84
N ILE A 972 -15.75 -1.58 -28.50
CA ILE A 972 -17.17 -1.67 -28.89
C ILE A 972 -17.27 -2.14 -30.34
N ASP A 973 -16.53 -1.49 -31.23
CA ASP A 973 -16.44 -1.80 -32.65
C ASP A 973 -14.95 -2.00 -32.98
N SER A 974 -14.60 -3.11 -33.61
CA SER A 974 -13.23 -3.40 -34.02
C SER A 974 -12.79 -2.57 -35.22
N GLY A 975 -13.72 -2.03 -36.01
CA GLY A 975 -13.39 -1.46 -37.31
C GLY A 975 -12.59 -2.46 -38.15
N ASP A 976 -11.53 -1.97 -38.79
CA ASP A 976 -10.57 -2.77 -39.56
C ASP A 976 -9.29 -3.11 -38.75
N THR A 977 -9.34 -3.00 -37.42
CA THR A 977 -8.22 -3.37 -36.55
C THR A 977 -8.26 -4.85 -36.17
N ASP A 978 -7.13 -5.38 -35.70
CA ASP A 978 -7.02 -6.74 -35.16
C ASP A 978 -7.64 -6.90 -33.75
N LEU A 979 -8.27 -5.86 -33.21
CA LEU A 979 -8.86 -5.87 -31.88
C LEU A 979 -10.22 -6.57 -31.88
N LEU A 980 -10.50 -7.38 -30.86
CA LEU A 980 -11.79 -8.08 -30.79
C LEU A 980 -12.84 -7.21 -30.09
N PRO A 981 -14.09 -7.14 -30.61
CA PRO A 981 -15.18 -6.49 -29.89
C PRO A 981 -15.38 -7.14 -28.51
N GLY A 982 -15.55 -6.32 -27.47
CA GLY A 982 -15.65 -6.75 -26.08
C GLY A 982 -14.33 -7.13 -25.42
N GLU A 983 -13.20 -7.09 -26.12
CA GLU A 983 -11.87 -7.26 -25.53
C GLU A 983 -11.52 -6.05 -24.64
N LEU A 984 -10.89 -6.33 -23.51
CA LEU A 984 -10.31 -5.32 -22.63
C LEU A 984 -8.85 -5.13 -22.99
N VAL A 985 -8.54 -4.04 -23.69
CA VAL A 985 -7.19 -3.76 -24.19
C VAL A 985 -6.58 -2.58 -23.46
N ASP A 986 -5.25 -2.57 -23.38
CA ASP A 986 -4.51 -1.42 -22.86
C ASP A 986 -4.72 -0.18 -23.75
N LYS A 987 -4.86 0.99 -23.14
CA LYS A 987 -5.09 2.25 -23.85
C LYS A 987 -3.98 2.60 -24.85
N ALA A 988 -2.71 2.29 -24.54
CA ALA A 988 -1.60 2.54 -25.45
C ALA A 988 -1.68 1.62 -26.67
N ARG A 989 -1.97 0.32 -26.47
CA ARG A 989 -2.18 -0.64 -27.56
C ARG A 989 -3.39 -0.25 -28.44
N PHE A 990 -4.49 0.19 -27.83
CA PHE A 990 -5.68 0.66 -28.55
C PHE A 990 -5.37 1.86 -29.43
N LYS A 991 -4.64 2.85 -28.91
CA LYS A 991 -4.22 4.03 -29.69
C LYS A 991 -3.28 3.66 -30.83
N ALA A 992 -2.31 2.78 -30.59
CA ALA A 992 -1.36 2.34 -31.61
C ALA A 992 -2.08 1.61 -32.76
N ALA A 993 -2.93 0.64 -32.44
CA ALA A 993 -3.72 -0.10 -33.44
C ALA A 993 -4.62 0.81 -34.28
N ASN A 994 -5.27 1.80 -33.65
CA ASN A 994 -6.08 2.78 -34.38
C ASN A 994 -5.24 3.69 -35.28
N MET A 995 -4.07 4.13 -34.80
CA MET A 995 -3.17 4.96 -35.60
C MET A 995 -2.66 4.22 -36.84
N GLU A 996 -2.36 2.93 -36.69
CA GLU A 996 -1.95 2.05 -37.78
C GLU A 996 -3.08 1.80 -38.79
N ALA A 997 -4.29 1.50 -38.32
CA ALA A 997 -5.45 1.33 -39.20
C ALA A 997 -5.76 2.61 -40.00
N VAL A 998 -5.69 3.78 -39.35
CA VAL A 998 -5.89 5.08 -40.02
C VAL A 998 -4.77 5.35 -41.04
N LYS A 999 -3.51 5.02 -40.72
CA LYS A 999 -2.38 5.14 -41.65
C LYS A 999 -2.55 4.25 -42.89
N ASN A 1000 -3.17 3.10 -42.72
CA ASN A 1000 -3.51 2.17 -43.80
C ASN A 1000 -4.83 2.52 -44.52
N GLY A 1001 -5.50 3.62 -44.15
CA GLY A 1001 -6.75 4.10 -44.76
C GLY A 1001 -8.01 3.33 -44.33
N GLY A 1002 -7.92 2.47 -43.31
CA GLY A 1002 -9.04 1.70 -42.76
C GLY A 1002 -9.84 2.47 -41.69
N LYS A 1003 -10.96 1.87 -41.27
CA LYS A 1003 -11.82 2.41 -40.20
C LYS A 1003 -11.21 2.09 -38.82
N PRO A 1004 -10.96 3.09 -37.95
CA PRO A 1004 -10.43 2.83 -36.60
C PRO A 1004 -11.45 2.13 -35.71
N ALA A 1005 -10.96 1.41 -34.70
CA ALA A 1005 -11.80 0.81 -33.67
C ALA A 1005 -12.43 1.87 -32.77
N ALA A 1006 -13.67 1.64 -32.35
CA ALA A 1006 -14.36 2.44 -31.34
C ALA A 1006 -14.28 1.72 -29.99
N GLY A 1007 -13.91 2.45 -28.93
CA GLY A 1007 -13.76 1.89 -27.60
C GLY A 1007 -14.24 2.84 -26.50
N ARG A 1008 -14.69 2.28 -25.38
CA ARG A 1008 -15.10 3.03 -24.20
C ARG A 1008 -14.11 2.81 -23.06
N PRO A 1009 -13.64 3.87 -22.37
CA PRO A 1009 -12.89 3.72 -21.13
C PRO A 1009 -13.66 2.89 -20.11
N GLU A 1010 -12.97 1.99 -19.42
CA GLU A 1010 -13.56 1.13 -18.39
C GLU A 1010 -12.87 1.38 -17.06
N LEU A 1011 -13.62 1.86 -16.06
CA LEU A 1011 -13.13 1.96 -14.69
C LEU A 1011 -13.17 0.58 -14.04
N MET A 1012 -12.00 0.06 -13.67
CA MET A 1012 -11.86 -1.23 -13.00
C MET A 1012 -11.44 -1.04 -11.55
N GLY A 1013 -11.99 -1.87 -10.66
CA GLY A 1013 -11.44 -2.01 -9.31
C GLY A 1013 -10.04 -2.62 -9.34
N ILE A 1014 -9.22 -2.28 -8.35
CA ILE A 1014 -7.81 -2.73 -8.27
C ILE A 1014 -7.65 -4.25 -8.41
N THR A 1015 -8.56 -5.06 -7.83
CA THR A 1015 -8.49 -6.54 -7.96
C THR A 1015 -8.70 -7.00 -9.39
N LYS A 1016 -9.64 -6.39 -10.12
CA LYS A 1016 -9.90 -6.71 -11.54
C LYS A 1016 -8.76 -6.22 -12.42
N ALA A 1017 -8.18 -5.05 -12.11
CA ALA A 1017 -7.02 -4.51 -12.82
C ALA A 1017 -5.78 -5.40 -12.66
N SER A 1018 -5.46 -5.87 -11.45
CA SER A 1018 -4.33 -6.80 -11.20
C SER A 1018 -4.50 -8.17 -11.85
N LEU A 1019 -5.73 -8.66 -12.03
CA LEU A 1019 -5.98 -9.91 -12.76
C LEU A 1019 -5.92 -9.73 -14.28
N ALA A 1020 -6.07 -8.48 -14.74
CA ALA A 1020 -5.93 -8.07 -16.12
C ALA A 1020 -4.53 -7.48 -16.35
N THR A 1021 -3.48 -8.07 -15.79
CA THR A 1021 -2.09 -7.76 -16.20
C THR A 1021 -1.78 -8.51 -17.48
N ASP A 1022 -0.79 -8.03 -18.23
CA ASP A 1022 -0.36 -8.71 -19.45
C ASP A 1022 0.47 -9.97 -19.13
N SER A 1023 1.30 -9.94 -18.07
CA SER A 1023 1.95 -11.13 -17.52
C SER A 1023 0.93 -12.05 -16.84
N TRP A 1024 0.91 -13.31 -17.28
CA TRP A 1024 0.12 -14.35 -16.64
C TRP A 1024 0.80 -14.89 -15.37
N LEU A 1025 2.14 -14.84 -15.28
CA LEU A 1025 2.90 -15.32 -14.12
C LEU A 1025 2.63 -14.43 -12.89
N SER A 1026 2.62 -13.11 -13.10
CA SER A 1026 2.26 -12.15 -12.06
C SER A 1026 0.81 -12.31 -11.60
N ALA A 1027 -0.15 -12.40 -12.54
CA ALA A 1027 -1.56 -12.62 -12.21
C ALA A 1027 -1.79 -13.95 -11.46
N ALA A 1028 -1.14 -15.05 -11.88
CA ALA A 1028 -1.28 -16.37 -11.27
C ALA A 1028 -0.80 -16.42 -9.81
N SER A 1029 0.22 -15.62 -9.48
CA SER A 1029 0.77 -15.50 -8.13
C SER A 1029 -0.11 -14.68 -7.16
N PHE A 1030 -1.06 -13.90 -7.69
CA PHE A 1030 -1.95 -13.04 -6.91
C PHE A 1030 -3.17 -13.79 -6.37
N GLN A 1031 -4.13 -14.10 -7.26
CA GLN A 1031 -5.41 -14.75 -6.99
C GLN A 1031 -5.88 -15.57 -8.20
N GLU A 1032 -6.83 -16.49 -7.97
CA GLU A 1032 -7.47 -17.30 -9.03
C GLU A 1032 -6.47 -18.01 -9.97
N THR A 1033 -5.37 -18.52 -9.43
CA THR A 1033 -4.26 -19.16 -10.16
C THR A 1033 -4.73 -20.12 -11.26
N THR A 1034 -5.72 -20.98 -10.98
CA THR A 1034 -6.24 -21.93 -11.98
C THR A 1034 -6.95 -21.24 -13.14
N ARG A 1035 -7.71 -20.18 -12.90
CA ARG A 1035 -8.41 -19.44 -13.97
C ARG A 1035 -7.39 -18.79 -14.90
N VAL A 1036 -6.37 -18.14 -14.32
CA VAL A 1036 -5.31 -17.45 -15.06
C VAL A 1036 -4.50 -18.44 -15.89
N LEU A 1037 -4.07 -19.57 -15.32
CA LEU A 1037 -3.31 -20.59 -16.04
C LEU A 1037 -4.11 -21.22 -17.19
N THR A 1038 -5.42 -21.46 -16.99
CA THR A 1038 -6.30 -21.97 -18.05
C THR A 1038 -6.45 -20.96 -19.20
N GLU A 1039 -6.65 -19.67 -18.90
CA GLU A 1039 -6.75 -18.64 -19.94
C GLU A 1039 -5.41 -18.41 -20.66
N ALA A 1040 -4.28 -18.49 -19.95
CA ALA A 1040 -2.95 -18.38 -20.53
C ALA A 1040 -2.64 -19.55 -21.48
N ALA A 1041 -2.95 -20.78 -21.06
CA ALA A 1041 -2.77 -21.98 -21.89
C ALA A 1041 -3.67 -21.96 -23.13
N LEU A 1042 -4.93 -21.52 -23.00
CA LEU A 1042 -5.88 -21.42 -24.11
C LEU A 1042 -5.40 -20.45 -25.21
N ASN A 1043 -4.86 -19.30 -24.80
CA ASN A 1043 -4.41 -18.26 -25.72
C ASN A 1043 -2.93 -18.40 -26.10
N GLN A 1044 -2.23 -19.43 -25.61
CA GLN A 1044 -0.77 -19.61 -25.78
C GLN A 1044 0.02 -18.32 -25.45
N LYS A 1045 -0.32 -17.69 -24.32
CA LYS A 1045 0.30 -16.42 -23.94
C LYS A 1045 1.80 -16.60 -23.70
N VAL A 1046 2.60 -15.75 -24.35
CA VAL A 1046 4.03 -15.57 -24.06
C VAL A 1046 4.15 -14.48 -22.99
N ASP A 1047 5.04 -14.68 -22.03
CA ASP A 1047 5.33 -13.70 -20.97
C ASP A 1047 6.72 -13.11 -21.21
N ASP A 1048 6.78 -11.80 -21.41
CA ASP A 1048 8.01 -11.07 -21.73
C ASP A 1048 8.90 -10.80 -20.50
N LEU A 1049 8.43 -11.11 -19.28
CA LEU A 1049 9.20 -10.91 -18.03
C LEU A 1049 9.65 -9.46 -17.80
N LYS A 1050 8.84 -8.48 -18.21
CA LYS A 1050 9.15 -7.04 -18.11
C LYS A 1050 8.71 -6.40 -16.78
N GLY A 1051 7.99 -7.13 -15.92
CA GLY A 1051 7.53 -6.66 -14.61
C GLY A 1051 8.48 -7.03 -13.46
N LEU A 1052 8.16 -6.57 -12.25
CA LEU A 1052 8.98 -6.84 -11.08
C LEU A 1052 8.81 -8.29 -10.59
N LYS A 1053 7.56 -8.76 -10.55
CA LYS A 1053 7.18 -9.97 -9.82
C LYS A 1053 7.62 -11.25 -10.54
N GLU A 1054 7.61 -11.22 -11.87
CA GLU A 1054 8.06 -12.32 -12.71
C GLU A 1054 9.55 -12.56 -12.50
N ASN A 1055 10.35 -11.47 -12.50
CA ASN A 1055 11.79 -11.52 -12.27
C ASN A 1055 12.14 -12.02 -10.86
N VAL A 1056 11.40 -11.59 -9.83
CA VAL A 1056 11.56 -12.11 -8.45
C VAL A 1056 11.27 -13.62 -8.37
N ILE A 1057 10.23 -14.09 -9.07
CA ILE A 1057 9.87 -15.52 -9.08
C ILE A 1057 10.96 -16.37 -9.76
N ILE A 1058 11.51 -15.88 -10.87
CA ILE A 1058 12.52 -16.58 -11.67
C ILE A 1058 13.91 -16.47 -11.03
N GLY A 1059 14.17 -15.39 -10.28
CA GLY A 1059 15.47 -15.08 -9.69
C GLY A 1059 16.37 -14.22 -10.57
N LYS A 1060 15.80 -13.44 -11.49
CA LYS A 1060 16.51 -12.39 -12.25
C LYS A 1060 16.42 -11.05 -11.52
N LEU A 1061 17.31 -10.12 -11.86
CA LEU A 1061 17.26 -8.74 -11.35
C LEU A 1061 15.94 -8.08 -11.74
N ILE A 1062 15.40 -7.26 -10.85
CA ILE A 1062 14.17 -6.51 -11.13
C ILE A 1062 14.45 -5.37 -12.11
N PRO A 1063 13.55 -5.08 -13.08
CA PRO A 1063 13.74 -4.00 -14.05
C PRO A 1063 13.37 -2.63 -13.44
N ALA A 1064 13.86 -2.33 -12.24
CA ALA A 1064 13.70 -1.08 -11.50
C ALA A 1064 14.94 -0.83 -10.62
N GLY A 1065 15.14 0.43 -10.21
CA GLY A 1065 16.33 0.86 -9.49
C GLY A 1065 17.61 0.49 -10.25
N THR A 1066 18.59 -0.06 -9.53
CA THR A 1066 19.89 -0.52 -10.04
C THR A 1066 19.80 -1.62 -11.09
N GLY A 1067 18.69 -2.37 -11.16
CA GLY A 1067 18.49 -3.44 -12.14
C GLY A 1067 18.05 -2.98 -13.54
N LEU A 1068 17.79 -1.68 -13.72
CA LEU A 1068 17.46 -1.11 -15.03
C LEU A 1068 18.69 -1.11 -15.95
N ALA A 1069 18.51 -1.40 -17.24
CA ALA A 1069 19.62 -1.57 -18.20
C ALA A 1069 20.58 -0.36 -18.25
N ARG A 1070 20.03 0.86 -18.11
CA ARG A 1070 20.78 2.13 -18.00
C ARG A 1070 21.88 2.09 -16.93
N TYR A 1071 21.61 1.48 -15.78
CA TYR A 1071 22.57 1.41 -14.68
C TYR A 1071 23.35 0.09 -14.68
N ARG A 1072 22.70 -1.02 -15.06
CA ARG A 1072 23.31 -2.35 -15.10
C ARG A 1072 24.47 -2.44 -16.09
N ASN A 1073 24.34 -1.80 -17.24
CA ASN A 1073 25.32 -1.89 -18.33
C ASN A 1073 26.31 -0.70 -18.32
N ALA A 1074 26.37 0.06 -17.23
CA ALA A 1074 27.27 1.21 -17.13
C ALA A 1074 28.74 0.75 -17.08
N THR A 1075 29.57 1.32 -17.93
CA THR A 1075 31.03 1.08 -17.94
C THR A 1075 31.73 2.13 -17.09
N VAL A 1076 32.55 1.69 -16.13
CA VAL A 1076 33.37 2.58 -15.30
C VAL A 1076 34.81 2.41 -15.75
N GLU A 1077 35.39 3.43 -16.34
CA GLU A 1077 36.80 3.47 -16.71
C GLU A 1077 37.55 4.49 -15.82
N PRO A 1078 38.76 4.16 -15.35
CA PRO A 1078 39.57 5.13 -14.63
C PRO A 1078 39.89 6.30 -15.57
N ASP A 1079 39.92 7.51 -15.02
CA ASP A 1079 40.30 8.70 -15.78
C ASP A 1079 41.67 8.50 -16.44
N LYS A 1080 41.85 9.02 -17.65
CA LYS A 1080 43.03 8.81 -18.49
C LYS A 1080 44.31 9.17 -17.73
N ALA A 1081 44.28 10.24 -16.93
CA ALA A 1081 45.40 10.66 -16.09
C ALA A 1081 45.81 9.61 -15.03
N ILE A 1082 44.85 8.89 -14.44
CA ILE A 1082 45.08 7.84 -13.44
C ILE A 1082 45.53 6.55 -14.13
N ARG A 1083 44.92 6.23 -15.29
CA ARG A 1083 45.31 5.08 -16.12
C ARG A 1083 46.77 5.16 -16.53
N ASP A 1084 47.23 6.34 -16.93
CA ASP A 1084 48.61 6.61 -17.35
C ASP A 1084 49.61 6.57 -16.18
N THR A 1085 49.17 6.82 -14.94
CA THR A 1085 50.03 6.72 -13.74
C THR A 1085 50.10 5.32 -13.15
N ILE A 1086 49.00 4.55 -13.19
CA ILE A 1086 48.93 3.19 -12.62
C ILE A 1086 49.48 2.14 -13.60
N TYR A 1087 49.34 2.36 -14.92
CA TYR A 1087 49.82 1.43 -15.96
C TYR A 1087 50.76 2.11 -16.97
N PRO A 1088 51.96 2.59 -16.56
CA PRO A 1088 52.88 3.26 -17.47
C PRO A 1088 53.45 2.37 -18.59
N ASN A 1089 53.34 1.03 -18.46
CA ASN A 1089 53.94 0.06 -19.40
C ASN A 1089 52.97 -0.56 -20.42
N PHE A 1090 51.68 -0.18 -20.44
CA PHE A 1090 50.80 -0.54 -21.56
C PHE A 1090 50.91 0.52 -22.67
N GLY A 1091 52.11 0.61 -23.24
CA GLY A 1091 52.45 1.51 -24.34
C GLY A 1091 51.81 1.07 -25.65
N LEU A 1092 50.51 1.32 -25.80
CA LEU A 1092 49.80 1.34 -27.09
C LEU A 1092 48.90 2.57 -27.10
N GLY A 1093 49.46 3.70 -27.55
CA GLY A 1093 48.72 4.95 -27.67
C GLY A 1093 49.58 6.18 -27.89
N GLY A 1094 50.60 6.10 -28.75
CA GLY A 1094 51.24 7.29 -29.32
C GLY A 1094 50.55 7.63 -30.63
N GLU A 1095 49.94 8.82 -30.71
CA GLU A 1095 49.45 9.39 -31.96
C GLU A 1095 50.60 9.56 -32.97
N GLY A 1096 50.44 8.99 -34.16
CA GLY A 1096 51.21 9.41 -35.34
C GLY A 1096 51.81 8.28 -36.18
N THR A 1097 51.39 8.29 -37.45
CA THR A 1097 52.00 7.70 -38.65
C THR A 1097 51.63 6.27 -39.07
N ASP A 1098 51.02 6.22 -40.26
CA ASP A 1098 50.91 5.08 -41.17
C ASP A 1098 52.17 4.21 -41.19
N SER A 1099 52.03 2.95 -40.78
CA SER A 1099 52.83 1.87 -41.36
C SER A 1099 52.14 0.53 -41.11
N SER A 1100 51.79 -0.15 -42.21
CA SER A 1100 51.36 -1.55 -42.19
C SER A 1100 52.47 -2.42 -41.60
N PHE A 1101 52.18 -3.21 -40.58
CA PHE A 1101 53.07 -4.29 -40.16
C PHE A 1101 52.37 -5.63 -40.30
N GLY A 1102 53.04 -6.49 -41.05
CA GLY A 1102 52.64 -7.86 -41.34
C GLY A 1102 52.92 -8.79 -40.17
N ASP A 1103 52.22 -9.91 -40.28
CA ASP A 1103 52.19 -11.05 -39.39
C ASP A 1103 53.57 -11.71 -39.29
N THR A 1104 54.33 -11.47 -38.21
CA THR A 1104 55.42 -12.35 -37.73
C THR A 1104 55.89 -11.91 -36.34
N ASP A 1105 56.05 -12.90 -35.46
CA ASP A 1105 56.63 -12.86 -34.10
C ASP A 1105 55.68 -12.57 -32.92
N LEU A 1106 54.83 -13.57 -32.63
CA LEU A 1106 54.10 -13.76 -31.37
C LEU A 1106 54.57 -15.05 -30.65
N SER A 1107 55.88 -15.28 -30.55
CA SER A 1107 56.44 -16.52 -29.98
C SER A 1107 56.93 -16.43 -28.52
N ASP A 1108 56.89 -15.27 -27.87
CA ASP A 1108 57.47 -15.07 -26.52
C ASP A 1108 56.49 -14.61 -25.43
N VAL A 1109 55.21 -14.99 -25.53
CA VAL A 1109 54.24 -14.73 -24.45
C VAL A 1109 53.73 -16.05 -23.88
N ASP A 1110 54.23 -16.43 -22.71
CA ASP A 1110 53.78 -17.58 -21.94
C ASP A 1110 52.42 -17.27 -21.26
N PHE A 1111 51.34 -17.71 -21.91
CA PHE A 1111 49.96 -17.55 -21.45
C PHE A 1111 49.55 -18.56 -20.35
N SER A 1112 50.48 -19.34 -19.78
CA SER A 1112 50.15 -20.42 -18.83
C SER A 1112 49.73 -19.96 -17.43
N ASN A 1113 49.88 -18.67 -17.08
CA ASN A 1113 49.60 -18.15 -15.73
C ASN A 1113 48.45 -17.14 -15.62
N ILE A 1114 47.61 -17.00 -16.65
CA ILE A 1114 46.38 -16.22 -16.53
C ILE A 1114 45.19 -17.18 -16.48
N ASP A 1115 44.72 -17.43 -15.26
CA ASP A 1115 43.46 -18.13 -15.00
C ASP A 1115 42.30 -17.19 -15.36
N PHE A 1116 41.88 -17.23 -16.63
CA PHE A 1116 40.60 -16.66 -17.09
C PHE A 1116 39.44 -17.60 -16.74
N GLY A 1117 39.35 -17.96 -15.46
CA GLY A 1117 38.22 -18.70 -14.91
C GLY A 1117 36.98 -17.81 -14.81
N ASP A 1118 36.00 -18.08 -15.68
CA ASP A 1118 34.59 -17.65 -15.64
C ASP A 1118 34.19 -16.30 -16.25
N LEU A 1119 34.64 -16.04 -17.48
CA LEU A 1119 33.84 -15.26 -18.45
C LEU A 1119 33.32 -16.17 -19.57
N LYS A 1120 32.34 -17.01 -19.23
CA LYS A 1120 31.40 -17.54 -20.23
C LYS A 1120 30.36 -16.46 -20.51
N LEU A 1121 30.65 -15.58 -21.48
CA LEU A 1121 29.59 -14.93 -22.24
C LEU A 1121 28.89 -16.01 -23.06
N GLY A 1122 27.72 -16.45 -22.59
CA GLY A 1122 26.90 -17.42 -23.29
C GLY A 1122 25.49 -17.48 -22.69
N ASP A 1123 24.50 -17.12 -23.52
CA ASP A 1123 23.07 -17.45 -23.43
C ASP A 1123 22.08 -16.52 -22.70
N ASP A 1124 22.49 -15.38 -22.14
CA ASP A 1124 21.56 -14.34 -21.63
C ASP A 1124 21.45 -13.12 -22.58
N PHE A 1125 21.67 -13.32 -23.89
CA PHE A 1125 21.53 -12.27 -24.90
C PHE A 1125 20.06 -12.13 -25.34
N ASN A 1126 19.35 -11.16 -24.76
CA ASN A 1126 18.10 -10.67 -25.32
C ASN A 1126 18.39 -9.44 -26.20
N PRO A 1127 18.27 -9.51 -27.53
CA PRO A 1127 18.49 -8.36 -28.42
C PRO A 1127 17.57 -7.17 -28.08
N ASP A 1128 16.42 -7.43 -27.45
CA ASP A 1128 15.47 -6.40 -27.04
C ASP A 1128 15.95 -5.57 -25.85
N ASP A 1129 16.95 -6.01 -25.08
CA ASP A 1129 17.58 -5.19 -24.02
C ASP A 1129 18.38 -4.01 -24.62
N PHE A 1130 18.63 -4.02 -25.94
CA PHE A 1130 19.23 -2.93 -26.72
C PHE A 1130 18.21 -2.12 -27.54
N LEU A 1131 16.98 -2.60 -27.71
CA LEU A 1131 15.93 -1.89 -28.44
C LEU A 1131 15.19 -0.94 -27.50
N ASP A 1132 15.62 0.33 -27.51
CA ASP A 1132 14.91 1.52 -27.04
C ASP A 1132 13.85 1.30 -25.94
N ASP A 1133 14.32 1.09 -24.71
CA ASP A 1133 13.55 1.43 -23.50
C ASP A 1133 13.38 2.96 -23.34
N ASN A 1134 14.03 3.75 -24.19
CA ASN A 1134 13.76 5.17 -24.37
C ASN A 1134 12.53 5.34 -25.26
N GLY A 1135 11.40 5.74 -24.67
CA GLY A 1135 10.15 6.04 -25.37
C GLY A 1135 10.19 7.25 -26.33
N GLY A 1136 11.35 7.61 -26.90
CA GLY A 1136 11.55 8.77 -27.78
C GLY A 1136 11.62 8.41 -29.27
N GLN A 1137 11.21 9.34 -30.14
CA GLN A 1137 11.35 9.24 -31.59
C GLN A 1137 12.82 9.12 -32.00
N THR A 1138 13.11 8.19 -32.90
CA THR A 1138 14.32 8.21 -33.72
C THR A 1138 14.22 9.35 -34.73
N ASP A 1139 14.85 10.49 -34.44
CA ASP A 1139 15.31 11.40 -35.48
C ASP A 1139 16.51 10.73 -36.18
N LEU A 1140 16.20 9.80 -37.08
CA LEU A 1140 17.13 9.44 -38.14
C LEU A 1140 17.06 10.57 -39.18
N GLY A 1141 17.95 11.55 -39.00
CA GLY A 1141 18.36 12.41 -40.08
C GLY A 1141 19.00 11.55 -41.16
N ASP A 1142 18.39 11.52 -42.33
CA ASP A 1142 19.04 11.14 -43.59
C ASP A 1142 20.40 11.84 -43.67
N THR A 1143 21.50 11.09 -43.56
CA THR A 1143 22.81 11.35 -44.22
C THR A 1143 23.82 10.25 -43.87
N LEU A 1144 23.72 9.12 -44.57
CA LEU A 1144 24.79 8.43 -45.35
C LEU A 1144 24.39 7.00 -45.71
#